data_AF-A0A8T5M9F6-F1
#
_entry.id   AF-A0A8T5M9F6-F1
#
_cell.length_a   1.000
_cell.length_b   1.000
_cell.length_c   1.000
_cell.angle_alpha   90.00
_cell.angle_beta   90.00
_cell.angle_gamma   90.00
#
_symmetry.space_group_name_H-M   'P 1'
#
loop_
_entity.id
_entity.type
_entity.pdbx_description
1 polymer ?
#
loop_
_entity_poly.entity_id
_entity_poly.type
_entity_poly.pdbx_seq_one_letter_code
_entity_poly.pdbx_strand_id
1 'polypeptide(L)'
;MYKKGFLVFVVIFLLVNMVLAQEVVSEDIYADVVEEKTCEGFWGKISCFFWGDPVNRAGQAWYDRSTALVGEAADEKTKEAKQAALDSYNWGKKKFEEGDYDVALASFRTAEELYSGAGPKYWIAKTLQAQGKDKESLEAYQEFTGYYEANKQTTASGGIVESRYASEYSDTLAQINILEAAENKFALDLTSMNLEQAQEFLNKAQQEFNTANDAWTKDITNDQKITQKYYDAKAALERAQGKLKQVQETVAGPNYVKSKRDQQLSDKQIRAALKTAGWTDEQIKEAFAVADETKAEERRQQIAQIQPITFAPKSTEWNTARINKAYSCFNSFSCEGEKLNSHQAYQKKLELYYIADLNARFDQNYITYSKSLELAPSGTVSVATDSNTLNQLADDLKIDRSGKSDEELAKAINEGIKEQKEKADKDKVEQIDKLKKDAEDARWQGSYIDMMFKSKTVPITSMDEVEIGESISLPNGDLATVTAKEGDQFIVTINGETKKVDRADAKMVDDTAVKAYQILSGKNQYSELFGATLGALSKLGSYRSLSNLLLPEATKEWTAFSDQEGLRIWADLDAFAASQYCRDDEEKRSTQDGKAYAFVRTSSGTYQFVGSIQAEYTTETTQILCERNPDQDSEEEFICSKGFVCVDNNFCYEDKNDDGEADSNEPAQGHYYKISWGVTAPQDEKFTPYVDENGKAVRFNIQLNGPEGSEWIFKRLGKFGPNVIELDNGANDGGIITKFLQKLYTQVCIVFDPQDSVIDFNGDPVSTICTIFKATTPQSVEYGSATGNSPSITSTSEDVEMNI
;
A
#
# COMPACT_ATOMS: atom_id res chain seq x y z
N MET A 1 16.41 55.02 2.55
CA MET A 1 16.51 54.61 1.14
C MET A 1 17.64 53.59 0.87
N TYR A 2 18.77 53.59 1.60
CA TYR A 2 19.88 52.65 1.37
C TYR A 2 19.59 51.15 1.59
N LYS A 3 18.68 50.78 2.50
CA LYS A 3 18.39 49.36 2.79
C LYS A 3 17.73 48.60 1.63
N LYS A 4 16.87 49.26 0.85
CA LYS A 4 16.21 48.63 -0.31
C LYS A 4 17.19 48.47 -1.48
N GLY A 5 18.09 49.44 -1.68
CA GLY A 5 19.14 49.35 -2.69
C GLY A 5 20.15 48.23 -2.40
N PHE A 6 20.52 48.03 -1.13
CA PHE A 6 21.43 46.96 -0.74
C PHE A 6 20.82 45.56 -0.96
N LEU A 7 19.55 45.37 -0.59
CA LEU A 7 18.87 44.08 -0.82
C LEU A 7 18.76 43.75 -2.32
N VAL A 8 18.39 44.74 -3.13
CA VAL A 8 18.30 44.57 -4.60
C VAL A 8 19.69 44.29 -5.19
N PHE A 9 20.73 44.95 -4.70
CA PHE A 9 22.11 44.68 -5.13
C PHE A 9 22.57 43.26 -4.78
N VAL A 10 22.27 42.77 -3.57
CA VAL A 10 22.62 41.40 -3.16
C VAL A 10 21.88 40.37 -4.00
N VAL A 11 20.60 40.59 -4.31
CA VAL A 11 19.82 39.68 -5.17
C VAL A 11 20.36 39.67 -6.60
N ILE A 12 20.66 40.85 -7.19
CA ILE A 12 21.25 40.94 -8.53
C ILE A 12 22.64 40.29 -8.54
N PHE A 13 23.46 40.52 -7.51
CA PHE A 13 24.78 39.91 -7.41
C PHE A 13 24.69 38.38 -7.34
N LEU A 14 23.76 37.81 -6.57
CA LEU A 14 23.56 36.35 -6.51
C LEU A 14 23.07 35.78 -7.84
N LEU A 15 22.14 36.46 -8.52
CA LEU A 15 21.64 36.02 -9.83
C LEU A 15 22.73 36.06 -10.92
N VAL A 16 23.57 37.09 -10.94
CA VAL A 16 24.70 37.20 -11.88
C VAL A 16 25.74 36.10 -11.63
N ASN A 17 26.03 35.77 -10.37
CA ASN A 17 26.96 34.69 -10.05
C ASN A 17 26.39 33.29 -10.40
N MET A 18 25.07 33.09 -10.31
CA MET A 18 24.44 31.84 -10.76
C MET A 18 24.52 31.65 -12.28
N VAL A 19 24.37 32.73 -13.05
CA VAL A 19 24.48 32.68 -14.53
C VAL A 19 25.93 32.42 -14.94
N LEU A 20 26.90 33.06 -14.31
CA LEU A 20 28.32 32.85 -14.60
C LEU A 20 28.82 31.44 -14.21
N ALA A 21 28.18 30.80 -13.22
CA ALA A 21 28.49 29.42 -12.86
C ALA A 21 27.99 28.39 -13.89
N GLN A 22 27.03 28.74 -14.76
CA GLN A 22 26.54 27.86 -15.83
C GLN A 22 27.45 27.86 -17.08
N GLU A 23 28.23 28.92 -17.33
CA GLU A 23 29.10 29.00 -18.51
C GLU A 23 30.42 28.22 -18.38
N VAL A 24 30.77 27.71 -17.19
CA VAL A 24 32.06 27.03 -16.96
C VAL A 24 31.97 25.50 -17.13
N VAL A 25 30.82 24.96 -17.53
CA VAL A 25 30.66 23.52 -17.81
C VAL A 25 30.12 23.33 -19.21
N SER A 26 30.98 23.56 -20.21
CA SER A 26 30.76 23.07 -21.58
C SER A 26 31.60 21.82 -21.82
N GLU A 27 30.97 20.84 -22.46
CA GLU A 27 31.48 19.54 -22.89
C GLU A 27 32.84 19.62 -23.61
N ASP A 28 33.82 18.82 -23.15
CA ASP A 28 34.83 18.09 -23.94
C ASP A 28 36.12 17.85 -23.14
N ILE A 29 36.17 16.90 -22.19
CA ILE A 29 37.44 16.20 -21.82
C ILE A 29 37.14 14.77 -21.33
N TYR A 30 37.61 13.78 -22.09
CA TYR A 30 37.76 12.38 -21.69
C TYR A 30 38.95 12.21 -20.72
N ALA A 31 38.72 11.42 -19.67
CA ALA A 31 39.66 10.64 -18.85
C ALA A 31 41.13 11.09 -18.77
N ASP A 32 41.50 11.70 -17.63
CA ASP A 32 42.76 11.38 -16.95
C ASP A 32 42.58 11.51 -15.43
N VAL A 33 43.12 10.52 -14.71
CA VAL A 33 43.04 10.39 -13.25
C VAL A 33 43.90 11.48 -12.60
N VAL A 34 43.25 12.50 -12.05
CA VAL A 34 43.85 13.39 -11.05
C VAL A 34 42.96 13.33 -9.81
N GLU A 35 43.49 12.78 -8.72
CA GLU A 35 42.93 12.95 -7.38
C GLU A 35 43.00 14.43 -7.00
N GLU A 36 41.97 15.20 -7.37
CA GLU A 36 41.84 16.58 -6.91
C GLU A 36 41.38 16.59 -5.45
N LYS A 37 42.22 17.19 -4.59
CA LYS A 37 41.92 17.49 -3.19
C LYS A 37 40.80 18.53 -3.12
N THR A 38 39.56 18.05 -3.01
CA THR A 38 38.31 18.81 -3.08
C THR A 38 38.16 19.95 -2.05
N CYS A 39 38.99 20.01 -1.00
CA CYS A 39 38.99 21.08 0.00
C CYS A 39 40.19 22.05 -0.06
N GLU A 40 41.06 21.97 -1.07
CA GLU A 40 42.14 22.96 -1.25
C GLU A 40 41.66 24.17 -2.08
N GLY A 41 42.18 25.38 -1.78
CA GLY A 41 41.78 26.64 -2.41
C GLY A 41 40.68 27.41 -1.67
N PHE A 42 40.52 28.71 -1.96
CA PHE A 42 39.56 29.59 -1.27
C PHE A 42 38.11 29.13 -1.47
N TRP A 43 37.74 28.78 -2.70
CA TRP A 43 36.41 28.25 -3.02
C TRP A 43 36.23 26.81 -2.57
N GLY A 44 37.28 25.97 -2.58
CA GLY A 44 37.26 24.63 -1.99
C GLY A 44 37.04 24.65 -0.48
N LYS A 45 37.64 25.60 0.25
CA LYS A 45 37.45 25.78 1.69
C LYS A 45 36.07 26.35 2.04
N ILE A 46 35.59 27.34 1.28
CA ILE A 46 34.21 27.84 1.44
C ILE A 46 33.22 26.72 1.13
N SER A 47 33.52 25.93 0.10
CA SER A 47 32.74 24.77 -0.28
C SER A 47 32.68 23.74 0.83
N CYS A 48 33.83 23.29 1.33
CA CYS A 48 33.88 22.35 2.45
C CYS A 48 33.40 22.95 3.77
N PHE A 49 33.35 24.27 3.94
CA PHE A 49 32.75 24.90 5.12
C PHE A 49 31.21 24.89 5.07
N PHE A 50 30.61 25.20 3.92
CA PHE A 50 29.15 25.19 3.76
C PHE A 50 28.58 23.80 3.48
N TRP A 51 29.39 22.92 2.92
CA TRP A 51 28.94 21.63 2.41
C TRP A 51 29.68 20.46 3.10
N GLY A 52 30.88 20.62 3.65
CA GLY A 52 31.66 19.49 4.20
C GLY A 52 32.37 18.72 3.09
N ASP A 53 33.42 17.99 3.47
CA ASP A 53 34.25 17.21 2.53
C ASP A 53 33.40 16.13 1.82
N PRO A 54 33.39 16.08 0.46
CA PRO A 54 32.70 15.05 -0.31
C PRO A 54 33.04 13.61 0.12
N VAL A 55 34.28 13.36 0.54
CA VAL A 55 34.72 12.04 1.03
C VAL A 55 34.06 11.69 2.36
N ASN A 56 33.84 12.68 3.23
CA ASN A 56 33.13 12.48 4.51
C ASN A 56 31.62 12.35 4.32
N ARG A 57 31.05 12.92 3.24
CA ARG A 57 29.63 12.73 2.89
C ARG A 57 29.31 11.33 2.38
N ALA A 58 30.25 10.68 1.70
CA ALA A 58 30.10 9.28 1.27
C ALA A 58 29.96 8.30 2.47
N GLY A 59 30.30 8.73 3.69
CA GLY A 59 30.06 7.99 4.93
C GLY A 59 28.58 7.83 5.32
N GLN A 60 27.64 8.55 4.70
CA GLN A 60 26.19 8.39 4.97
C GLN A 60 25.51 7.28 4.15
N ALA A 61 26.21 6.64 3.21
CA ALA A 61 25.71 5.48 2.45
C ALA A 61 26.07 4.13 3.12
N TRP A 62 26.11 4.10 4.46
CA TRP A 62 26.50 2.92 5.25
C TRP A 62 25.51 1.74 5.22
N TYR A 63 24.29 1.94 4.72
CA TYR A 63 23.28 0.87 4.71
C TYR A 63 23.35 -0.09 3.52
N ASP A 64 24.23 0.14 2.52
CA ASP A 64 24.22 -0.66 1.27
C ASP A 64 25.55 -1.41 0.96
N ARG A 65 26.38 -1.66 1.98
CA ARG A 65 27.61 -2.47 1.85
C ARG A 65 27.68 -3.58 2.89
N SER A 66 26.76 -4.54 2.82
CA SER A 66 26.65 -5.63 3.79
C SER A 66 27.52 -6.87 3.48
N THR A 67 28.33 -6.87 2.41
CA THR A 67 29.13 -8.05 2.01
C THR A 67 30.65 -7.83 1.94
N ALA A 68 31.17 -6.65 2.29
CA ALA A 68 32.61 -6.41 2.28
C ALA A 68 33.15 -6.32 3.72
N LEU A 69 33.88 -7.36 4.13
CA LEU A 69 34.82 -7.29 5.26
C LEU A 69 35.74 -6.07 5.08
N VAL A 70 35.88 -5.26 6.12
CA VAL A 70 36.92 -4.22 6.17
C VAL A 70 38.28 -4.93 6.18
N GLY A 71 38.92 -5.02 5.01
CA GLY A 71 40.27 -5.57 4.86
C GLY A 71 40.44 -6.68 3.81
N GLU A 72 39.37 -7.27 3.27
CA GLU A 72 39.49 -8.15 2.11
C GLU A 72 39.51 -7.31 0.83
N ALA A 73 40.71 -6.90 0.41
CA ALA A 73 40.92 -6.38 -0.93
C ALA A 73 40.64 -7.54 -1.91
N ALA A 74 39.40 -7.64 -2.38
CA ALA A 74 39.12 -8.37 -3.62
C ALA A 74 40.13 -7.87 -4.65
N ASP A 75 40.86 -8.81 -5.27
CA ASP A 75 41.87 -8.45 -6.25
C ASP A 75 41.25 -7.55 -7.33
N GLU A 76 42.06 -6.64 -7.88
CA GLU A 76 41.60 -5.64 -8.84
C GLU A 76 40.86 -6.29 -10.02
N LYS A 77 41.29 -7.50 -10.38
CA LYS A 77 40.67 -8.37 -11.38
C LYS A 77 39.22 -8.78 -11.04
N THR A 78 38.91 -9.07 -9.77
CA THR A 78 37.54 -9.39 -9.33
C THR A 78 36.62 -8.17 -9.40
N LYS A 79 37.14 -6.97 -9.15
CA LYS A 79 36.35 -5.73 -9.26
C LYS A 79 35.99 -5.41 -10.72
N GLU A 80 36.95 -5.53 -11.62
CA GLU A 80 36.73 -5.36 -13.06
C GLU A 80 35.71 -6.38 -13.60
N ALA A 81 35.84 -7.66 -13.22
CA ALA A 81 34.90 -8.70 -13.63
C ALA A 81 33.47 -8.44 -13.13
N LYS A 82 33.30 -8.00 -11.88
CA LYS A 82 31.99 -7.63 -11.32
C LYS A 82 31.36 -6.46 -12.05
N GLN A 83 32.14 -5.42 -12.38
CA GLN A 83 31.63 -4.27 -13.11
C GLN A 83 31.22 -4.65 -14.54
N ALA A 84 32.06 -5.42 -15.24
CA ALA A 84 31.75 -5.90 -16.59
C ALA A 84 30.51 -6.81 -16.63
N ALA A 85 30.30 -7.64 -15.59
CA ALA A 85 29.09 -8.44 -15.43
C ALA A 85 27.85 -7.56 -15.24
N LEU A 86 27.95 -6.52 -14.42
CA LEU A 86 26.86 -5.57 -14.17
C LEU A 86 26.48 -4.79 -15.44
N ASP A 87 27.47 -4.33 -16.20
CA ASP A 87 27.23 -3.61 -17.46
C ASP A 87 26.55 -4.52 -18.49
N SER A 88 27.00 -5.77 -18.61
CA SER A 88 26.39 -6.80 -19.48
C SER A 88 24.95 -7.12 -19.05
N TYR A 89 24.70 -7.22 -17.74
CA TYR A 89 23.37 -7.46 -17.20
C TYR A 89 22.40 -6.30 -17.50
N ASN A 90 22.82 -5.06 -17.26
CA ASN A 90 22.01 -3.87 -17.53
C ASN A 90 21.73 -3.69 -19.02
N TRP A 91 22.71 -3.97 -19.87
CA TRP A 91 22.53 -3.98 -21.32
C TRP A 91 21.53 -5.05 -21.77
N GLY A 92 21.61 -6.27 -21.19
CA GLY A 92 20.65 -7.34 -21.43
C GLY A 92 19.21 -6.92 -21.11
N LYS A 93 19.00 -6.27 -19.95
CA LYS A 93 17.67 -5.77 -19.56
C LYS A 93 17.12 -4.74 -20.54
N LYS A 94 17.95 -3.77 -20.94
CA LYS A 94 17.57 -2.76 -21.94
C LYS A 94 17.17 -3.44 -23.27
N LYS A 95 17.94 -4.43 -23.73
CA LYS A 95 17.65 -5.14 -24.97
C LYS A 95 16.40 -6.02 -24.90
N PHE A 96 16.14 -6.62 -23.75
CA PHE A 96 14.91 -7.34 -23.49
C PHE A 96 13.68 -6.42 -23.61
N GLU A 97 13.74 -5.21 -23.02
CA GLU A 97 12.68 -4.20 -23.11
C GLU A 97 12.45 -3.67 -24.53
N GLU A 98 13.51 -3.59 -25.35
CA GLU A 98 13.45 -3.25 -26.77
C GLU A 98 12.89 -4.39 -27.65
N GLY A 99 12.65 -5.59 -27.09
CA GLY A 99 12.20 -6.77 -27.83
C GLY A 99 13.31 -7.48 -28.62
N ASP A 100 14.57 -7.09 -28.44
CA ASP A 100 15.74 -7.71 -29.06
C ASP A 100 16.26 -8.86 -28.18
N TYR A 101 15.48 -9.94 -28.15
CA TYR A 101 15.72 -11.05 -27.23
C TYR A 101 17.02 -11.82 -27.53
N ASP A 102 17.50 -11.83 -28.77
CA ASP A 102 18.77 -12.49 -29.11
C ASP A 102 19.96 -11.75 -28.48
N VAL A 103 19.99 -10.41 -28.58
CA VAL A 103 21.05 -9.60 -27.95
C VAL A 103 20.90 -9.61 -26.42
N ALA A 104 19.67 -9.59 -25.91
CA ALA A 104 19.41 -9.71 -24.48
C ALA A 104 19.97 -11.02 -23.91
N LEU A 105 19.68 -12.16 -24.55
CA LEU A 105 20.14 -13.49 -24.14
C LEU A 105 21.67 -13.59 -24.14
N ALA A 106 22.33 -13.06 -25.18
CA ALA A 106 23.79 -13.03 -25.26
C ALA A 106 24.41 -12.20 -24.12
N SER A 107 23.79 -11.06 -23.80
CA SER A 107 24.26 -10.16 -22.75
C SER A 107 24.09 -10.78 -21.35
N PHE A 108 22.96 -11.44 -21.09
CA PHE A 108 22.76 -12.15 -19.82
C PHE A 108 23.69 -13.36 -19.66
N ARG A 109 23.99 -14.10 -20.74
CA ARG A 109 25.00 -15.17 -20.69
C ARG A 109 26.40 -14.63 -20.42
N THR A 110 26.75 -13.48 -20.99
CA THR A 110 28.02 -12.80 -20.72
C THR A 110 28.10 -12.38 -19.25
N ALA A 111 27.02 -11.82 -18.70
CA ALA A 111 26.96 -11.47 -17.28
C ALA A 111 27.13 -12.70 -16.38
N GLU A 112 26.49 -13.82 -16.72
CA GLU A 112 26.60 -15.09 -16.00
C GLU A 112 28.00 -15.72 -16.06
N GLU A 113 28.68 -15.62 -17.20
CA GLU A 113 30.05 -16.10 -17.37
C GLU A 113 31.06 -15.27 -16.57
N LEU A 114 30.87 -13.94 -16.54
CA LEU A 114 31.73 -13.02 -15.80
C LEU A 114 31.50 -13.11 -14.29
N TYR A 115 30.25 -13.27 -13.86
CA TYR A 115 29.87 -13.39 -12.46
C TYR A 115 28.56 -14.17 -12.33
N SER A 116 28.69 -15.47 -12.01
CA SER A 116 27.53 -16.35 -11.84
C SER A 116 26.62 -15.86 -10.71
N GLY A 117 25.33 -15.70 -11.02
CA GLY A 117 24.38 -15.11 -10.08
C GLY A 117 22.93 -15.42 -10.39
N ALA A 118 22.06 -15.27 -9.37
CA ALA A 118 20.62 -15.52 -9.51
C ALA A 118 19.98 -14.62 -10.59
N GLY A 119 20.42 -13.36 -10.68
CA GLY A 119 19.92 -12.38 -11.64
C GLY A 119 20.10 -12.81 -13.10
N PRO A 120 21.33 -12.99 -13.61
CA PRO A 120 21.58 -13.43 -14.99
C PRO A 120 20.85 -14.74 -15.34
N LYS A 121 20.88 -15.77 -14.48
CA LYS A 121 20.17 -17.05 -14.72
C LYS A 121 18.65 -16.87 -14.90
N TYR A 122 18.00 -16.09 -14.04
CA TYR A 122 16.57 -15.78 -14.17
C TYR A 122 16.26 -15.09 -15.51
N TRP A 123 17.07 -14.09 -15.88
CA TRP A 123 16.84 -13.35 -17.11
C TRP A 123 17.14 -14.16 -18.37
N ILE A 124 18.08 -15.10 -18.33
CA ILE A 124 18.29 -16.09 -19.40
C ILE A 124 17.00 -16.88 -19.62
N ALA A 125 16.40 -17.42 -18.55
CA ALA A 125 15.15 -18.19 -18.64
C ALA A 125 14.00 -17.34 -19.20
N LYS A 126 13.79 -16.14 -18.67
CA LYS A 126 12.76 -15.20 -19.14
C LYS A 126 12.93 -14.80 -20.60
N THR A 127 14.18 -14.62 -21.05
CA THR A 127 14.48 -14.28 -22.44
C THR A 127 14.18 -15.44 -23.38
N LEU A 128 14.54 -16.68 -23.00
CA LEU A 128 14.19 -17.87 -23.76
C LEU A 128 12.67 -18.06 -23.87
N GLN A 129 11.93 -17.80 -22.80
CA GLN A 129 10.47 -17.80 -22.80
C GLN A 129 9.91 -16.76 -23.78
N ALA A 130 10.44 -15.53 -23.77
CA ALA A 130 10.00 -14.47 -24.69
C ALA A 130 10.31 -14.79 -26.17
N GLN A 131 11.31 -15.64 -26.43
CA GLN A 131 11.62 -16.16 -27.77
C GLN A 131 10.71 -17.33 -28.21
N GLY A 132 9.82 -17.83 -27.34
CA GLY A 132 9.03 -19.04 -27.60
C GLY A 132 9.86 -20.33 -27.58
N LYS A 133 11.03 -20.31 -26.92
CA LYS A 133 11.90 -21.48 -26.72
C LYS A 133 11.56 -22.13 -25.38
N ASP A 134 10.34 -22.66 -25.28
CA ASP A 134 9.74 -23.09 -24.00
C ASP A 134 10.56 -24.20 -23.31
N LYS A 135 11.12 -25.13 -24.08
CA LYS A 135 11.94 -26.23 -23.55
C LYS A 135 13.25 -25.70 -22.95
N GLU A 136 13.98 -24.87 -23.69
CA GLU A 136 15.21 -24.26 -23.22
C GLU A 136 14.97 -23.30 -22.05
N SER A 137 13.82 -22.62 -22.05
CA SER A 137 13.38 -21.78 -20.94
C SER A 137 13.18 -22.59 -19.67
N LEU A 138 12.58 -23.78 -19.77
CA LEU A 138 12.37 -24.66 -18.61
C LEU A 138 13.70 -25.15 -18.04
N GLU A 139 14.62 -25.61 -18.89
CA GLU A 139 15.96 -26.03 -18.47
C GLU A 139 16.71 -24.88 -17.77
N ALA A 140 16.60 -23.66 -18.29
CA ALA A 140 17.19 -22.47 -17.67
C ALA A 140 16.54 -22.10 -16.31
N TYR A 141 15.21 -22.27 -16.17
CA TYR A 141 14.53 -22.07 -14.89
C TYR A 141 14.96 -23.12 -13.85
N GLN A 142 15.15 -24.37 -14.25
CA GLN A 142 15.68 -25.42 -13.37
C GLN A 142 17.10 -25.12 -12.89
N GLU A 143 17.95 -24.59 -13.78
CA GLU A 143 19.30 -24.15 -13.43
C GLU A 143 19.29 -22.98 -12.44
N PHE A 144 18.44 -21.98 -12.69
CA PHE A 144 18.20 -20.86 -11.76
C PHE A 144 17.81 -21.37 -10.37
N THR A 145 16.94 -22.37 -10.29
CA THR A 145 16.51 -22.90 -8.98
C THR A 145 17.53 -23.76 -8.28
N GLY A 146 18.26 -24.60 -9.01
CA GLY A 146 19.38 -25.33 -8.42
C GLY A 146 20.41 -24.36 -7.83
N TYR A 147 20.67 -23.26 -8.54
CA TYR A 147 21.52 -22.18 -8.03
C TYR A 147 20.93 -21.50 -6.78
N TYR A 148 19.64 -21.12 -6.81
CA TYR A 148 18.99 -20.45 -5.68
C TYR A 148 18.96 -21.34 -4.44
N GLU A 149 18.55 -22.61 -4.56
CA GLU A 149 18.49 -23.55 -3.45
C GLU A 149 19.87 -23.82 -2.85
N ALA A 150 20.91 -23.97 -3.70
CA ALA A 150 22.28 -24.17 -3.24
C ALA A 150 22.85 -22.95 -2.49
N ASN A 151 22.43 -21.73 -2.84
CA ASN A 151 22.96 -20.49 -2.26
C ASN A 151 22.05 -19.85 -1.19
N LYS A 152 20.84 -20.40 -0.96
CA LYS A 152 19.88 -19.91 0.04
C LYS A 152 20.45 -19.84 1.46
N GLN A 153 21.43 -20.68 1.79
CA GLN A 153 22.09 -20.68 3.10
C GLN A 153 23.15 -19.56 3.24
N THR A 154 23.63 -19.01 2.14
CA THR A 154 24.70 -18.00 2.11
C THR A 154 24.22 -16.56 1.89
N THR A 155 22.98 -16.34 1.42
CA THR A 155 22.45 -15.02 1.03
C THR A 155 21.30 -14.51 1.92
N ALA A 156 21.42 -14.60 3.25
CA ALA A 156 20.39 -14.11 4.17
C ALA A 156 20.16 -12.57 4.14
N SER A 157 20.98 -11.79 3.41
CA SER A 157 20.85 -10.33 3.28
C SER A 157 20.24 -9.83 1.96
N GLY A 158 19.83 -10.71 1.03
CA GLY A 158 19.26 -10.35 -0.29
C GLY A 158 17.73 -10.15 -0.34
N GLY A 159 17.10 -9.65 0.73
CA GLY A 159 15.68 -9.88 1.06
C GLY A 159 14.58 -9.30 0.15
N ILE A 160 14.87 -8.47 -0.86
CA ILE A 160 13.81 -7.82 -1.66
C ILE A 160 13.86 -8.21 -3.14
N VAL A 161 15.04 -8.41 -3.71
CA VAL A 161 15.17 -8.74 -5.13
C VAL A 161 14.92 -10.23 -5.36
N GLU A 162 15.33 -11.09 -4.42
CA GLU A 162 15.23 -12.55 -4.53
C GLU A 162 13.82 -13.10 -4.27
N SER A 163 13.04 -12.47 -3.37
CA SER A 163 11.64 -12.84 -3.11
C SER A 163 10.72 -12.58 -4.29
N ARG A 164 11.00 -11.51 -5.07
CA ARG A 164 10.28 -11.18 -6.31
C ARG A 164 10.51 -12.22 -7.40
N TYR A 165 11.74 -12.70 -7.55
CA TYR A 165 12.05 -13.77 -8.50
C TYR A 165 11.37 -15.08 -8.08
N ALA A 166 11.35 -15.39 -6.78
CA ALA A 166 10.70 -16.59 -6.26
C ALA A 166 9.18 -16.61 -6.47
N SER A 167 8.48 -15.48 -6.34
CA SER A 167 7.03 -15.42 -6.58
C SER A 167 6.66 -15.55 -8.06
N GLU A 168 7.36 -14.83 -8.95
CA GLU A 168 7.13 -14.96 -10.40
C GLU A 168 7.50 -16.36 -10.92
N TYR A 169 8.50 -16.99 -10.29
CA TYR A 169 8.92 -18.36 -10.57
C TYR A 169 7.90 -19.41 -10.14
N SER A 170 7.32 -19.31 -8.93
CA SER A 170 6.31 -20.23 -8.41
C SER A 170 5.15 -20.42 -9.39
N ASP A 171 4.63 -19.31 -9.93
CA ASP A 171 3.51 -19.32 -10.86
C ASP A 171 3.89 -19.94 -12.21
N THR A 172 5.12 -19.68 -12.67
CA THR A 172 5.63 -20.22 -13.94
C THR A 172 5.91 -21.72 -13.84
N LEU A 173 6.54 -22.16 -12.75
CA LEU A 173 6.82 -23.58 -12.50
C LEU A 173 5.53 -24.37 -12.26
N ALA A 174 4.54 -23.79 -11.56
CA ALA A 174 3.23 -24.41 -11.41
C ALA A 174 2.56 -24.61 -12.77
N GLN A 175 2.59 -23.59 -13.65
CA GLN A 175 2.05 -23.72 -15.01
C GLN A 175 2.79 -24.77 -15.83
N ILE A 176 4.12 -24.84 -15.74
CA ILE A 176 4.92 -25.80 -16.51
C ILE A 176 4.77 -27.23 -15.99
N ASN A 177 4.80 -27.46 -14.67
CA ASN A 177 4.55 -28.77 -14.08
C ASN A 177 3.12 -29.26 -14.36
N ILE A 178 2.14 -28.34 -14.45
CA ILE A 178 0.79 -28.66 -14.90
C ILE A 178 0.80 -29.10 -16.38
N LEU A 179 1.59 -28.45 -17.24
CA LEU A 179 1.73 -28.85 -18.65
C LEU A 179 2.44 -30.20 -18.81
N GLU A 180 3.55 -30.45 -18.10
CA GLU A 180 4.29 -31.73 -18.16
C GLU A 180 3.51 -32.90 -17.53
N ALA A 181 2.81 -32.66 -16.41
CA ALA A 181 1.95 -33.69 -15.80
C ALA A 181 0.70 -33.96 -16.65
N ALA A 182 0.19 -32.95 -17.38
CA ALA A 182 -0.91 -33.11 -18.31
C ALA A 182 -0.51 -33.89 -19.57
N GLU A 183 0.69 -33.68 -20.11
CA GLU A 183 1.21 -34.47 -21.23
C GLU A 183 1.47 -35.93 -20.82
N ASN A 184 2.06 -36.18 -19.65
CA ASN A 184 2.46 -37.53 -19.24
C ASN A 184 1.31 -38.40 -18.68
N LYS A 185 0.29 -37.82 -18.03
CA LYS A 185 -0.81 -38.59 -17.40
C LYS A 185 -2.01 -38.83 -18.34
N PHE A 186 -2.12 -38.07 -19.43
CA PHE A 186 -3.34 -38.03 -20.25
C PHE A 186 -3.12 -38.40 -21.73
N ALA A 187 -1.88 -38.59 -22.18
CA ALA A 187 -1.56 -39.08 -23.52
C ALA A 187 -2.02 -40.53 -23.80
N LEU A 188 -2.51 -41.26 -22.80
CA LEU A 188 -2.89 -42.67 -22.93
C LEU A 188 -4.38 -42.96 -23.16
N ASP A 189 -5.31 -41.98 -23.09
CA ASP A 189 -6.76 -42.33 -23.17
C ASP A 189 -7.69 -41.36 -23.92
N LEU A 190 -7.21 -40.27 -24.55
CA LEU A 190 -8.11 -39.16 -24.97
C LEU A 190 -7.99 -38.63 -26.40
N THR A 191 -7.23 -39.30 -27.28
CA THR A 191 -7.22 -38.95 -28.70
C THR A 191 -8.47 -39.37 -29.48
N SER A 192 -9.46 -40.00 -28.82
CA SER A 192 -10.66 -40.56 -29.48
C SER A 192 -12.01 -39.96 -29.02
N MET A 193 -12.04 -38.89 -28.21
CA MET A 193 -13.31 -38.29 -27.78
C MET A 193 -14.03 -37.57 -28.93
N ASN A 194 -15.28 -37.95 -29.19
CA ASN A 194 -16.17 -37.25 -30.12
C ASN A 194 -16.87 -36.05 -29.45
N LEU A 195 -17.60 -35.23 -30.22
CA LEU A 195 -18.25 -34.00 -29.73
C LEU A 195 -19.26 -34.28 -28.62
N GLU A 196 -19.99 -35.39 -28.70
CA GLU A 196 -20.99 -35.79 -27.71
C GLU A 196 -20.32 -36.16 -26.37
N GLN A 197 -19.22 -36.92 -26.42
CA GLN A 197 -18.42 -37.28 -25.24
C GLN A 197 -17.75 -36.05 -24.60
N ALA A 198 -17.28 -35.10 -25.41
CA ALA A 198 -16.72 -33.84 -24.92
C ALA A 198 -17.79 -32.96 -24.24
N GLN A 199 -19.01 -32.95 -24.77
CA GLN A 199 -20.13 -32.23 -24.18
C GLN A 199 -20.61 -32.88 -22.87
N GLU A 200 -20.68 -34.22 -22.82
CA GLU A 200 -21.00 -34.97 -21.62
C GLU A 200 -19.95 -34.72 -20.52
N PHE A 201 -18.67 -34.71 -20.88
CA PHE A 201 -17.57 -34.37 -19.98
C PHE A 201 -17.69 -32.95 -19.42
N LEU A 202 -18.04 -31.96 -20.26
CA LEU A 202 -18.30 -30.58 -19.81
C LEU A 202 -19.47 -30.51 -18.84
N ASN A 203 -20.58 -31.19 -19.13
CA ASN A 203 -21.76 -31.17 -18.28
C ASN A 203 -21.44 -31.78 -16.90
N LYS A 204 -20.67 -32.87 -16.85
CA LYS A 204 -20.22 -33.48 -15.60
C LYS A 204 -19.31 -32.56 -14.80
N ALA A 205 -18.31 -31.95 -15.45
CA ALA A 205 -17.40 -31.01 -14.79
C ALA A 205 -18.15 -29.77 -14.25
N GLN A 206 -19.15 -29.27 -14.98
CA GLN A 206 -20.00 -28.18 -14.53
C GLN A 206 -20.84 -28.56 -13.31
N GLN A 207 -21.38 -29.79 -13.27
CA GLN A 207 -22.13 -30.29 -12.13
C GLN A 207 -21.25 -30.42 -10.87
N GLU A 208 -20.04 -30.94 -11.02
CA GLU A 208 -19.07 -31.06 -9.93
C GLU A 208 -18.64 -29.67 -9.42
N PHE A 209 -18.39 -28.72 -10.31
CA PHE A 209 -18.09 -27.33 -9.93
C PHE A 209 -19.25 -26.68 -9.17
N ASN A 210 -20.48 -26.79 -9.66
CA ASN A 210 -21.64 -26.21 -8.99
C ASN A 210 -21.82 -26.81 -7.57
N THR A 211 -21.62 -28.13 -7.44
CA THR A 211 -21.70 -28.81 -6.14
C THR A 211 -20.62 -28.34 -5.18
N ALA A 212 -19.38 -28.18 -5.65
CA ALA A 212 -18.26 -27.70 -4.85
C ALA A 212 -18.42 -26.22 -4.46
N ASN A 213 -18.93 -25.39 -5.37
CA ASN A 213 -19.23 -23.99 -5.13
C ASN A 213 -20.35 -23.80 -4.10
N ASP A 214 -21.41 -24.61 -4.17
CA ASP A 214 -22.49 -24.61 -3.18
C ASP A 214 -22.00 -25.04 -1.80
N ALA A 215 -21.09 -26.01 -1.72
CA ALA A 215 -20.47 -26.42 -0.46
C ALA A 215 -19.57 -25.32 0.11
N TRP A 216 -18.77 -24.68 -0.74
CA TRP A 216 -17.85 -23.60 -0.35
C TRP A 216 -18.60 -22.34 0.10
N THR A 217 -19.70 -21.98 -0.54
CA THR A 217 -20.52 -20.80 -0.17
C THR A 217 -21.34 -20.99 1.09
N LYS A 218 -21.70 -22.23 1.46
CA LYS A 218 -22.47 -22.52 2.69
C LYS A 218 -21.61 -22.63 3.93
N ASP A 219 -20.31 -22.88 3.80
CA ASP A 219 -19.41 -23.05 4.93
C ASP A 219 -18.50 -21.83 5.11
N ILE A 220 -18.89 -20.94 6.02
CA ILE A 220 -18.16 -19.70 6.36
C ILE A 220 -16.89 -20.01 7.19
N THR A 221 -16.65 -21.26 7.60
CA THR A 221 -15.61 -21.61 8.59
C THR A 221 -14.23 -21.98 8.04
N ASN A 222 -13.89 -21.65 6.79
CA ASN A 222 -12.53 -21.82 6.24
C ASN A 222 -11.97 -23.27 6.33
N ASP A 223 -12.81 -24.29 6.10
CA ASP A 223 -12.34 -25.68 5.97
C ASP A 223 -11.47 -25.83 4.69
N GLN A 224 -10.19 -26.15 4.88
CA GLN A 224 -9.21 -26.36 3.82
C GLN A 224 -9.64 -27.45 2.82
N LYS A 225 -10.35 -28.49 3.26
CA LYS A 225 -10.80 -29.58 2.37
C LYS A 225 -11.91 -29.14 1.42
N ILE A 226 -12.79 -28.25 1.86
CA ILE A 226 -13.87 -27.70 1.03
C ILE A 226 -13.27 -26.72 0.01
N THR A 227 -12.33 -25.89 0.45
CA THR A 227 -11.59 -24.96 -0.42
C THR A 227 -10.81 -25.71 -1.50
N GLN A 228 -10.09 -26.78 -1.14
CA GLN A 228 -9.37 -27.59 -2.12
C GLN A 228 -10.29 -28.22 -3.16
N LYS A 229 -11.42 -28.80 -2.73
CA LYS A 229 -12.42 -29.38 -3.65
C LYS A 229 -13.00 -28.37 -4.62
N TYR A 230 -13.20 -27.12 -4.19
CA TYR A 230 -13.64 -26.04 -5.07
C TYR A 230 -12.64 -25.76 -6.19
N TYR A 231 -11.36 -25.60 -5.87
CA TYR A 231 -10.32 -25.32 -6.87
C TYR A 231 -10.09 -26.51 -7.82
N ASP A 232 -10.12 -27.74 -7.31
CA ASP A 232 -10.01 -28.94 -8.15
C ASP A 232 -11.15 -29.04 -9.16
N ALA A 233 -12.39 -28.75 -8.73
CA ALA A 233 -13.57 -28.78 -9.60
C ALA A 233 -13.56 -27.64 -10.62
N LYS A 234 -13.08 -26.44 -10.25
CA LYS A 234 -12.90 -25.32 -11.17
C LYS A 234 -11.89 -25.64 -12.28
N ALA A 235 -10.75 -26.22 -11.92
CA ALA A 235 -9.73 -26.64 -12.88
C ALA A 235 -10.22 -27.77 -13.81
N ALA A 236 -11.11 -28.66 -13.33
CA ALA A 236 -11.76 -29.65 -14.17
C ALA A 236 -12.72 -29.01 -15.21
N LEU A 237 -13.49 -28.00 -14.80
CA LEU A 237 -14.42 -27.27 -15.68
C LEU A 237 -13.69 -26.52 -16.81
N GLU A 238 -12.64 -25.77 -16.48
CA GLU A 238 -11.86 -25.01 -17.48
C GLU A 238 -11.21 -25.94 -18.52
N ARG A 239 -10.73 -27.12 -18.11
CA ARG A 239 -10.21 -28.15 -19.02
C ARG A 239 -11.28 -28.72 -19.93
N ALA A 240 -12.47 -29.00 -19.41
CA ALA A 240 -13.58 -29.51 -20.21
C ALA A 240 -14.03 -28.48 -21.27
N GLN A 241 -14.05 -27.20 -20.93
CA GLN A 241 -14.33 -26.10 -21.86
C GLN A 241 -13.27 -25.99 -22.97
N GLY A 242 -11.98 -26.06 -22.60
CA GLY A 242 -10.88 -26.06 -23.57
C GLY A 242 -10.95 -27.24 -24.55
N LYS A 243 -11.31 -28.43 -24.07
CA LYS A 243 -11.41 -29.62 -24.92
C LYS A 243 -12.62 -29.59 -25.84
N LEU A 244 -13.77 -29.13 -25.36
CA LEU A 244 -14.95 -28.93 -26.23
C LEU A 244 -14.61 -27.98 -27.38
N LYS A 245 -13.89 -26.89 -27.09
CA LYS A 245 -13.40 -25.95 -28.11
C LYS A 245 -12.47 -26.64 -29.12
N GLN A 246 -11.50 -27.42 -28.67
CA GLN A 246 -10.59 -28.16 -29.55
C GLN A 246 -11.33 -29.19 -30.44
N VAL A 247 -12.30 -29.91 -29.87
CA VAL A 247 -13.13 -30.89 -30.61
C VAL A 247 -14.03 -30.16 -31.60
N GLN A 248 -14.64 -29.04 -31.23
CA GLN A 248 -15.41 -28.19 -32.14
C GLN A 248 -14.55 -27.67 -33.30
N GLU A 249 -13.32 -27.23 -33.02
CA GLU A 249 -12.37 -26.78 -34.05
C GLU A 249 -11.92 -27.92 -34.98
N THR A 250 -11.77 -29.12 -34.45
CA THR A 250 -11.41 -30.32 -35.23
C THR A 250 -12.56 -30.81 -36.10
N VAL A 251 -13.79 -30.82 -35.57
CA VAL A 251 -15.01 -31.23 -36.28
C VAL A 251 -15.44 -30.20 -37.34
N ALA A 252 -15.19 -28.90 -37.09
CA ALA A 252 -15.49 -27.84 -38.05
C ALA A 252 -14.56 -27.84 -39.29
N GLY A 253 -13.47 -28.62 -39.26
CA GLY A 253 -12.50 -28.73 -40.34
C GLY A 253 -11.65 -27.46 -40.56
N PRO A 254 -10.48 -27.58 -41.23
CA PRO A 254 -9.51 -26.50 -41.37
C PRO A 254 -10.01 -25.28 -42.19
N ASN A 255 -11.18 -25.37 -42.84
CA ASN A 255 -11.75 -24.27 -43.62
C ASN A 255 -12.60 -23.30 -42.77
N TYR A 256 -13.04 -23.67 -41.56
CA TYR A 256 -13.86 -22.78 -40.74
C TYR A 256 -13.01 -21.74 -39.98
N VAL A 257 -11.84 -22.14 -39.48
CA VAL A 257 -10.95 -21.28 -38.66
C VAL A 257 -10.22 -20.22 -39.52
N LYS A 258 -9.96 -20.50 -40.80
CA LYS A 258 -9.37 -19.51 -41.72
C LYS A 258 -10.35 -18.38 -42.09
N SER A 259 -11.67 -18.60 -41.98
CA SER A 259 -12.68 -17.58 -42.35
C SER A 259 -12.93 -16.53 -41.26
N LYS A 260 -12.70 -16.83 -39.98
CA LYS A 260 -12.95 -15.87 -38.89
C LYS A 260 -11.83 -14.85 -38.69
N ARG A 261 -10.61 -15.10 -39.18
CA ARG A 261 -9.50 -14.14 -39.12
C ARG A 261 -9.51 -13.12 -40.27
N ASP A 262 -10.15 -13.46 -41.39
CA ASP A 262 -10.11 -12.64 -42.62
C ASP A 262 -11.47 -12.06 -43.09
N GLN A 263 -12.56 -12.13 -42.31
CA GLN A 263 -13.85 -11.56 -42.75
C GLN A 263 -14.59 -10.75 -41.67
N GLN A 264 -14.27 -9.46 -41.58
CA GLN A 264 -15.33 -8.44 -41.53
C GLN A 264 -15.58 -7.97 -42.97
N LEU A 265 -16.32 -8.76 -43.73
CA LEU A 265 -16.82 -8.28 -45.01
C LEU A 265 -17.96 -7.31 -44.71
N SER A 266 -17.79 -6.06 -45.16
CA SER A 266 -18.85 -5.06 -45.12
C SER A 266 -20.14 -5.59 -45.75
N ASP A 267 -21.31 -5.12 -45.30
CA ASP A 267 -22.60 -5.48 -45.90
C ASP A 267 -22.62 -5.32 -47.43
N LYS A 268 -21.82 -4.39 -47.96
CA LYS A 268 -21.61 -4.18 -49.40
C LYS A 268 -20.95 -5.38 -50.09
N GLN A 269 -19.98 -6.02 -49.44
CA GLN A 269 -19.29 -7.22 -49.95
C GLN A 269 -20.16 -8.47 -49.82
N ILE A 270 -20.96 -8.59 -48.76
CA ILE A 270 -21.92 -9.70 -48.60
C ILE A 270 -23.03 -9.58 -49.66
N ARG A 271 -23.57 -8.39 -49.89
CA ARG A 271 -24.56 -8.15 -50.96
C ARG A 271 -23.96 -8.41 -52.34
N ALA A 272 -22.71 -8.02 -52.59
CA ALA A 272 -22.03 -8.31 -53.87
C ALA A 272 -21.80 -9.82 -54.09
N ALA A 273 -21.42 -10.55 -53.03
CA ALA A 273 -21.26 -12.00 -53.09
C ALA A 273 -22.59 -12.72 -53.36
N LEU A 274 -23.67 -12.32 -52.69
CA LEU A 274 -25.01 -12.90 -52.90
C LEU A 274 -25.56 -12.61 -54.30
N LYS A 275 -25.35 -11.40 -54.85
CA LYS A 275 -25.69 -11.10 -56.25
C LYS A 275 -24.91 -11.97 -57.23
N THR A 276 -23.62 -12.19 -56.96
CA THR A 276 -22.76 -13.06 -57.78
C THR A 276 -23.21 -14.53 -57.71
N ALA A 277 -23.80 -14.94 -56.58
CA ALA A 277 -24.43 -16.25 -56.40
C ALA A 277 -25.84 -16.36 -57.00
N GLY A 278 -26.30 -15.34 -57.74
CA GLY A 278 -27.58 -15.36 -58.46
C GLY A 278 -28.81 -14.99 -57.62
N TRP A 279 -28.62 -14.46 -56.41
CA TRP A 279 -29.73 -13.97 -55.59
C TRP A 279 -30.20 -12.62 -56.10
N THR A 280 -31.52 -12.46 -56.18
CA THR A 280 -32.13 -11.19 -56.58
C THR A 280 -32.07 -10.18 -55.43
N ASP A 281 -32.15 -8.88 -55.76
CA ASP A 281 -32.06 -7.81 -54.77
C ASP A 281 -33.18 -7.91 -53.72
N GLU A 282 -34.38 -8.32 -54.11
CA GLU A 282 -35.48 -8.65 -53.20
C GLU A 282 -35.14 -9.80 -52.24
N GLN A 283 -34.56 -10.91 -52.73
CA GLN A 283 -34.17 -12.04 -51.86
C GLN A 283 -33.07 -11.66 -50.88
N ILE A 284 -32.12 -10.83 -51.31
CA ILE A 284 -31.06 -10.32 -50.44
C ILE A 284 -31.68 -9.40 -49.38
N LYS A 285 -32.59 -8.50 -49.77
CA LYS A 285 -33.27 -7.60 -48.83
C LYS A 285 -34.10 -8.36 -47.80
N GLU A 286 -34.81 -9.41 -48.21
CA GLU A 286 -35.64 -10.25 -47.34
C GLU A 286 -34.78 -11.07 -46.36
N ALA A 287 -33.65 -11.61 -46.82
CA ALA A 287 -32.72 -12.35 -45.95
C ALA A 287 -32.11 -11.47 -44.85
N PHE A 288 -31.77 -10.21 -45.14
CA PHE A 288 -31.29 -9.26 -44.13
C PHE A 288 -32.41 -8.83 -43.18
N ALA A 289 -33.65 -8.64 -43.66
CA ALA A 289 -34.79 -8.30 -42.82
C ALA A 289 -35.12 -9.40 -41.79
N VAL A 290 -35.05 -10.68 -42.19
CA VAL A 290 -35.26 -11.82 -41.28
C VAL A 290 -34.16 -11.91 -40.22
N ALA A 291 -32.90 -11.61 -40.57
CA ALA A 291 -31.79 -11.60 -39.62
C ALA A 291 -31.94 -10.51 -38.55
N ASP A 292 -32.42 -9.33 -38.93
CA ASP A 292 -32.69 -8.23 -38.01
C ASP A 292 -33.90 -8.50 -37.11
N GLU A 293 -34.95 -9.13 -37.65
CA GLU A 293 -36.14 -9.52 -36.89
C GLU A 293 -35.85 -10.63 -35.87
N THR A 294 -34.97 -11.58 -36.22
CA THR A 294 -34.50 -12.63 -35.30
C THR A 294 -33.73 -12.05 -34.11
N LYS A 295 -32.84 -11.07 -34.35
CA LYS A 295 -32.13 -10.34 -33.28
C LYS A 295 -33.06 -9.49 -32.42
N ALA A 296 -34.12 -8.94 -33.02
CA ALA A 296 -35.12 -8.16 -32.30
C ALA A 296 -35.97 -9.05 -31.37
N GLU A 297 -36.30 -10.28 -31.80
CA GLU A 297 -37.05 -11.26 -31.02
C GLU A 297 -36.23 -11.80 -29.83
N GLU A 298 -34.93 -12.06 -30.02
CA GLU A 298 -34.01 -12.43 -28.94
C GLU A 298 -33.94 -11.34 -27.84
N ARG A 299 -33.93 -10.05 -28.23
CA ARG A 299 -33.99 -8.92 -27.28
C ARG A 299 -35.34 -8.83 -26.56
N ARG A 300 -36.45 -9.12 -27.24
CA ARG A 300 -37.79 -9.14 -26.60
C ARG A 300 -37.91 -10.26 -25.58
N GLN A 301 -37.34 -11.43 -25.86
CA GLN A 301 -37.31 -12.55 -24.91
C GLN A 301 -36.44 -12.25 -23.69
N GLN A 302 -35.35 -11.49 -23.84
CA GLN A 302 -34.53 -11.02 -22.72
C GLN A 302 -35.25 -9.98 -21.84
N ILE A 303 -36.01 -9.07 -22.45
CA ILE A 303 -36.80 -8.05 -21.73
C ILE A 303 -37.99 -8.67 -20.97
N ALA A 304 -38.59 -9.72 -21.51
CA ALA A 304 -39.73 -10.42 -20.89
C ALA A 304 -39.37 -11.22 -19.61
N GLN A 305 -38.06 -11.44 -19.33
CA GLN A 305 -37.60 -12.15 -18.13
C GLN A 305 -37.39 -11.24 -16.91
N ILE A 306 -37.59 -9.92 -17.05
CA ILE A 306 -37.42 -8.95 -15.96
C ILE A 306 -38.77 -8.72 -15.27
N GLN A 307 -38.97 -9.30 -14.07
CA GLN A 307 -40.16 -9.06 -13.24
C GLN A 307 -40.08 -7.69 -12.52
N PRO A 308 -41.19 -6.93 -12.38
CA PRO A 308 -41.20 -5.65 -11.69
C PRO A 308 -41.19 -5.84 -10.16
N ILE A 309 -40.17 -5.31 -9.49
CA ILE A 309 -40.10 -5.27 -8.03
C ILE A 309 -40.90 -4.05 -7.53
N THR A 310 -42.02 -4.30 -6.87
CA THR A 310 -42.79 -3.29 -6.12
C THR A 310 -42.29 -3.21 -4.67
N PHE A 311 -41.86 -2.02 -4.24
CA PHE A 311 -41.48 -1.76 -2.85
C PHE A 311 -42.64 -1.15 -2.06
N ALA A 312 -43.05 -1.83 -0.98
CA ALA A 312 -43.91 -1.29 0.08
C ALA A 312 -43.04 -0.88 1.29
N PRO A 313 -43.45 0.13 2.10
CA PRO A 313 -42.58 0.71 3.12
C PRO A 313 -42.61 -0.13 4.41
N LYS A 314 -41.45 -0.59 4.92
CA LYS A 314 -41.35 -1.28 6.23
C LYS A 314 -40.07 -0.98 7.02
N SER A 315 -40.33 -0.64 8.29
CA SER A 315 -39.58 -0.62 9.58
C SER A 315 -38.06 -0.39 9.70
N THR A 316 -37.72 0.17 10.87
CA THR A 316 -36.40 0.58 11.39
C THR A 316 -35.36 -0.53 11.54
N GLU A 317 -35.76 -1.81 11.66
CA GLU A 317 -34.82 -2.96 11.67
C GLU A 317 -34.07 -3.12 10.33
N TRP A 318 -34.64 -2.61 9.23
CA TRP A 318 -34.05 -2.72 7.90
C TRP A 318 -32.81 -1.84 7.73
N ASN A 319 -32.72 -0.71 8.44
CA ASN A 319 -31.58 0.20 8.36
C ASN A 319 -30.32 -0.35 9.03
N THR A 320 -30.46 -1.05 10.17
CA THR A 320 -29.33 -1.68 10.87
C THR A 320 -28.74 -2.83 10.05
N ALA A 321 -29.59 -3.63 9.37
CA ALA A 321 -29.14 -4.68 8.47
C ALA A 321 -28.39 -4.13 7.25
N ARG A 322 -28.80 -2.95 6.75
CA ARG A 322 -28.17 -2.30 5.61
C ARG A 322 -26.82 -1.66 5.96
N ILE A 323 -26.70 -1.12 7.18
CA ILE A 323 -25.44 -0.60 7.73
C ILE A 323 -24.43 -1.74 7.96
N ASN A 324 -24.86 -2.84 8.59
CA ASN A 324 -23.98 -4.00 8.80
C ASN A 324 -23.58 -4.67 7.48
N LYS A 325 -24.47 -4.68 6.47
CA LYS A 325 -24.18 -5.16 5.11
C LYS A 325 -23.26 -4.21 4.33
N ALA A 326 -23.35 -2.90 4.55
CA ALA A 326 -22.41 -1.93 4.00
C ALA A 326 -21.01 -2.09 4.62
N TYR A 327 -20.94 -2.39 5.93
CA TYR A 327 -19.69 -2.72 6.62
C TYR A 327 -19.06 -4.04 6.15
N SER A 328 -19.85 -5.07 5.83
CA SER A 328 -19.30 -6.32 5.27
C SER A 328 -18.82 -6.14 3.81
N CYS A 329 -19.49 -5.29 3.03
CA CYS A 329 -19.03 -4.84 1.72
C CYS A 329 -17.72 -4.03 1.81
N PHE A 330 -17.57 -3.19 2.85
CA PHE A 330 -16.39 -2.36 3.10
C PHE A 330 -15.10 -3.19 3.28
N ASN A 331 -15.20 -4.39 3.87
CA ASN A 331 -14.06 -5.26 4.14
C ASN A 331 -13.73 -6.27 3.02
N SER A 332 -14.61 -6.47 2.04
CA SER A 332 -14.51 -7.61 1.09
C SER A 332 -14.32 -7.24 -0.38
N PHE A 333 -14.33 -5.96 -0.76
CA PHE A 333 -14.22 -5.49 -2.16
C PHE A 333 -15.21 -6.13 -3.16
N SER A 334 -16.33 -6.70 -2.70
CA SER A 334 -17.35 -7.33 -3.56
C SER A 334 -18.75 -7.01 -3.04
N CYS A 335 -19.59 -6.40 -3.87
CA CYS A 335 -21.03 -6.32 -3.64
C CYS A 335 -21.78 -6.86 -4.88
N GLU A 336 -22.72 -7.78 -4.64
CA GLU A 336 -23.79 -8.20 -5.57
C GLU A 336 -23.36 -8.69 -6.97
N GLY A 337 -22.27 -9.46 -7.08
CA GLY A 337 -22.00 -10.24 -8.29
C GLY A 337 -21.61 -9.42 -9.54
N GLU A 338 -21.44 -8.10 -9.41
CA GLU A 338 -20.93 -7.25 -10.48
C GLU A 338 -19.42 -7.03 -10.33
N LYS A 339 -18.66 -7.33 -11.40
CA LYS A 339 -17.24 -6.95 -11.49
C LYS A 339 -17.14 -5.46 -11.76
N LEU A 340 -17.00 -4.66 -10.71
CA LEU A 340 -16.63 -3.25 -10.83
C LEU A 340 -15.14 -3.14 -11.13
N ASN A 341 -14.76 -2.28 -12.07
CA ASN A 341 -13.34 -1.93 -12.23
C ASN A 341 -12.89 -1.01 -11.06
N SER A 342 -11.57 -0.87 -10.88
CA SER A 342 -10.98 -0.15 -9.75
C SER A 342 -11.51 1.28 -9.61
N HIS A 343 -11.81 1.96 -10.73
CA HIS A 343 -12.36 3.31 -10.73
C HIS A 343 -13.84 3.36 -10.28
N GLN A 344 -14.67 2.43 -10.76
CA GLN A 344 -16.09 2.34 -10.36
C GLN A 344 -16.24 1.93 -8.89
N ALA A 345 -15.40 1.02 -8.41
CA ALA A 345 -15.35 0.63 -7.00
C ALA A 345 -14.95 1.81 -6.11
N TYR A 346 -14.01 2.64 -6.57
CA TYR A 346 -13.55 3.84 -5.86
C TYR A 346 -14.62 4.93 -5.79
N GLN A 347 -15.32 5.22 -6.89
CA GLN A 347 -16.44 6.18 -6.87
C GLN A 347 -17.57 5.72 -5.95
N LYS A 348 -17.90 4.42 -5.98
CA LYS A 348 -18.89 3.84 -5.06
C LYS A 348 -18.44 3.94 -3.60
N LYS A 349 -17.14 3.78 -3.34
CA LYS A 349 -16.53 3.93 -2.01
C LYS A 349 -16.63 5.36 -1.49
N LEU A 350 -16.34 6.37 -2.31
CA LEU A 350 -16.48 7.79 -1.96
C LEU A 350 -17.93 8.17 -1.66
N GLU A 351 -18.87 7.70 -2.48
CA GLU A 351 -20.32 7.91 -2.29
C GLU A 351 -20.79 7.35 -0.93
N LEU A 352 -20.36 6.12 -0.59
CA LEU A 352 -20.72 5.47 0.68
C LEU A 352 -20.05 6.13 1.90
N TYR A 353 -18.79 6.54 1.78
CA TYR A 353 -18.06 7.21 2.86
C TYR A 353 -18.68 8.57 3.20
N TYR A 354 -19.08 9.32 2.17
CA TYR A 354 -19.73 10.62 2.32
C TYR A 354 -21.13 10.49 2.96
N ILE A 355 -21.90 9.47 2.57
CA ILE A 355 -23.20 9.15 3.20
C ILE A 355 -23.02 8.75 4.68
N ALA A 356 -21.96 8.00 5.01
CA ALA A 356 -21.67 7.60 6.38
C ALA A 356 -21.26 8.79 7.27
N ASP A 357 -20.39 9.69 6.79
CA ASP A 357 -19.98 10.91 7.51
C ASP A 357 -21.18 11.85 7.75
N LEU A 358 -22.05 12.02 6.75
CA LEU A 358 -23.28 12.81 6.89
C LEU A 358 -24.21 12.24 7.95
N ASN A 359 -24.39 10.91 8.00
CA ASN A 359 -25.21 10.26 9.02
C ASN A 359 -24.58 10.39 10.42
N ALA A 360 -23.25 10.23 10.54
CA ALA A 360 -22.54 10.34 11.81
C ALA A 360 -22.59 11.76 12.42
N ARG A 361 -22.41 12.80 11.60
CA ARG A 361 -22.53 14.21 12.05
C ARG A 361 -23.96 14.55 12.48
N PHE A 362 -24.95 13.93 11.83
CA PHE A 362 -26.35 14.13 12.18
C PHE A 362 -26.71 13.40 13.48
N ASP A 363 -26.25 12.16 13.66
CA ASP A 363 -26.43 11.41 14.90
C ASP A 363 -25.76 12.11 16.08
N GLN A 364 -24.61 12.76 15.89
CA GLN A 364 -23.93 13.52 16.94
C GLN A 364 -24.72 14.79 17.37
N ASN A 365 -25.33 15.49 16.41
CA ASN A 365 -26.23 16.62 16.70
C ASN A 365 -27.54 16.15 17.35
N TYR A 366 -28.07 14.99 16.93
CA TYR A 366 -29.26 14.38 17.51
C TYR A 366 -29.02 13.87 18.95
N ILE A 367 -27.87 13.25 19.22
CA ILE A 367 -27.44 12.78 20.55
C ILE A 367 -27.23 13.97 21.51
N THR A 368 -26.71 15.08 21.01
CA THR A 368 -26.55 16.31 21.81
C THR A 368 -27.91 16.89 22.20
N TYR A 369 -28.90 16.82 21.32
CA TYR A 369 -30.28 17.24 21.60
C TYR A 369 -31.06 16.23 22.47
N SER A 370 -30.80 14.92 22.33
CA SER A 370 -31.47 13.87 23.10
C SER A 370 -30.91 13.71 24.51
N LYS A 371 -29.64 14.08 24.78
CA LYS A 371 -29.09 14.07 26.15
C LYS A 371 -29.78 15.07 27.09
N SER A 372 -30.45 16.09 26.55
CA SER A 372 -31.29 17.03 27.28
C SER A 372 -32.75 16.58 27.50
N LEU A 373 -33.17 15.46 26.90
CA LEU A 373 -34.53 14.92 27.00
C LEU A 373 -34.47 13.40 27.20
N GLU A 374 -34.76 12.91 28.41
CA GLU A 374 -34.94 11.46 28.63
C GLU A 374 -36.15 10.96 27.82
N LEU A 375 -35.89 10.43 26.64
CA LEU A 375 -36.88 9.82 25.76
C LEU A 375 -37.01 8.33 26.09
N ALA A 376 -38.17 7.93 26.60
CA ALA A 376 -38.56 6.51 26.61
C ALA A 376 -38.86 6.04 25.17
N PRO A 377 -38.63 4.75 24.84
CA PRO A 377 -38.85 4.19 23.50
C PRO A 377 -40.31 4.22 22.98
N SER A 378 -41.26 4.78 23.74
CA SER A 378 -42.68 4.93 23.38
C SER A 378 -43.02 6.21 22.62
N GLY A 379 -42.07 7.12 22.36
CA GLY A 379 -42.32 8.36 21.60
C GLY A 379 -43.14 9.42 22.36
N THR A 380 -43.39 9.21 23.66
CA THR A 380 -43.96 10.20 24.57
C THR A 380 -42.82 10.85 25.35
N VAL A 381 -42.63 12.16 25.17
CA VAL A 381 -41.71 12.98 25.97
C VAL A 381 -42.28 13.09 27.39
N SER A 382 -41.66 12.43 28.37
CA SER A 382 -41.88 12.79 29.78
C SER A 382 -41.14 14.10 30.02
N VAL A 383 -41.88 15.21 29.95
CA VAL A 383 -41.30 16.54 30.14
C VAL A 383 -40.79 16.65 31.58
N ALA A 384 -39.55 17.13 31.74
CA ALA A 384 -38.97 17.44 33.04
C ALA A 384 -39.96 18.26 33.88
N THR A 385 -40.24 17.83 35.11
CA THR A 385 -41.27 18.44 35.97
C THR A 385 -40.84 19.76 36.60
N ASP A 386 -39.59 20.20 36.39
CA ASP A 386 -39.11 21.44 36.98
C ASP A 386 -39.30 22.63 36.01
N SER A 387 -39.84 23.72 36.56
CA SER A 387 -40.18 24.93 35.82
C SER A 387 -38.94 25.63 35.22
N ASN A 388 -37.72 25.38 35.72
CA ASN A 388 -36.51 26.00 35.17
C ASN A 388 -36.16 25.39 33.81
N THR A 389 -36.26 24.07 33.68
CA THR A 389 -36.02 23.35 32.42
C THR A 389 -37.04 23.76 31.34
N LEU A 390 -38.33 23.87 31.71
CA LEU A 390 -39.37 24.38 30.80
C LEU A 390 -39.08 25.80 30.32
N ASN A 391 -38.61 26.67 31.21
CA ASN A 391 -38.30 28.05 30.88
C ASN A 391 -37.13 28.18 29.90
N GLN A 392 -36.09 27.34 30.06
CA GLN A 392 -34.94 27.33 29.16
C GLN A 392 -35.33 26.82 27.76
N LEU A 393 -36.06 25.72 27.68
CA LEU A 393 -36.57 25.16 26.42
C LEU A 393 -37.49 26.13 25.67
N ALA A 394 -38.33 26.88 26.39
CA ALA A 394 -39.18 27.90 25.80
C ALA A 394 -38.36 29.05 25.18
N ASP A 395 -37.26 29.46 25.82
CA ASP A 395 -36.37 30.50 25.29
C ASP A 395 -35.62 30.03 24.04
N ASP A 396 -35.10 28.81 24.05
CA ASP A 396 -34.39 28.21 22.91
C ASP A 396 -35.31 28.07 21.68
N LEU A 397 -36.59 27.74 21.91
CA LEU A 397 -37.61 27.62 20.87
C LEU A 397 -38.34 28.94 20.56
N LYS A 398 -38.00 30.04 21.26
CA LYS A 398 -38.64 31.37 21.14
C LYS A 398 -40.17 31.34 21.34
N ILE A 399 -40.63 30.53 22.29
CA ILE A 399 -42.05 30.38 22.63
C ILE A 399 -42.43 31.45 23.67
N ASP A 400 -43.45 32.24 23.40
CA ASP A 400 -43.98 33.20 24.39
C ASP A 400 -44.55 32.46 25.61
N ARG A 401 -44.02 32.83 26.78
CA ARG A 401 -44.34 32.28 28.10
C ARG A 401 -45.47 33.03 28.79
N SER A 402 -45.80 34.24 28.33
CA SER A 402 -46.70 35.13 29.07
C SER A 402 -48.11 34.54 29.19
N GLY A 403 -48.54 34.32 30.44
CA GLY A 403 -49.90 33.84 30.76
C GLY A 403 -50.16 32.35 30.52
N LYS A 404 -49.14 31.53 30.22
CA LYS A 404 -49.28 30.07 30.09
C LYS A 404 -48.98 29.37 31.41
N SER A 405 -49.82 28.40 31.79
CA SER A 405 -49.49 27.41 32.82
C SER A 405 -48.32 26.52 32.37
N ASP A 406 -47.63 25.86 33.31
CA ASP A 406 -46.54 24.93 32.98
C ASP A 406 -46.99 23.81 32.01
N GLU A 407 -48.25 23.37 32.10
CA GLU A 407 -48.84 22.38 31.20
C GLU A 407 -49.06 22.93 29.78
N GLU A 408 -49.54 24.17 29.66
CA GLU A 408 -49.69 24.86 28.38
C GLU A 408 -48.33 25.20 27.75
N LEU A 409 -47.33 25.52 28.58
CA LEU A 409 -45.97 25.78 28.13
C LEU A 409 -45.30 24.49 27.63
N ALA A 410 -45.43 23.38 28.36
CA ALA A 410 -44.95 22.07 27.94
C ALA A 410 -45.58 21.62 26.61
N LYS A 411 -46.88 21.86 26.43
CA LYS A 411 -47.57 21.57 25.17
C LYS A 411 -47.03 22.43 24.02
N ALA A 412 -46.85 23.73 24.24
CA ALA A 412 -46.28 24.63 23.23
C ALA A 412 -44.83 24.25 22.87
N ILE A 413 -44.02 23.81 23.84
CA ILE A 413 -42.66 23.31 23.62
C ILE A 413 -42.67 22.06 22.74
N ASN A 414 -43.56 21.10 23.01
CA ASN A 414 -43.68 19.90 22.20
C ASN A 414 -44.12 20.20 20.74
N GLU A 415 -45.02 21.16 20.55
CA GLU A 415 -45.41 21.63 19.21
C GLU A 415 -44.23 22.33 18.50
N GLY A 416 -43.48 23.19 19.20
CA GLY A 416 -42.29 23.84 18.65
C GLY A 416 -41.17 22.86 18.25
N ILE A 417 -40.93 21.81 19.05
CA ILE A 417 -39.98 20.74 18.73
C ILE A 417 -40.42 20.01 17.45
N LYS A 418 -41.73 19.72 17.33
CA LYS A 418 -42.28 19.06 16.14
C LYS A 418 -42.10 19.91 14.88
N GLU A 419 -42.36 21.20 14.94
CA GLU A 419 -42.15 22.13 13.81
C GLU A 419 -40.67 22.23 13.41
N GLN A 420 -39.76 22.32 14.37
CA GLN A 420 -38.31 22.33 14.07
C GLN A 420 -37.85 21.04 13.42
N LYS A 421 -38.39 19.89 13.83
CA LYS A 421 -38.11 18.60 13.22
C LYS A 421 -38.61 18.52 11.78
N GLU A 422 -39.85 18.93 11.52
CA GLU A 422 -40.42 18.96 10.17
C GLU A 422 -39.63 19.91 9.24
N LYS A 423 -39.16 21.05 9.76
CA LYS A 423 -38.29 21.96 9.02
C LYS A 423 -36.92 21.34 8.70
N ALA A 424 -36.28 20.71 9.68
CA ALA A 424 -35.00 20.03 9.49
C ALA A 424 -35.09 18.89 8.47
N ASP A 425 -36.18 18.11 8.51
CA ASP A 425 -36.43 17.04 7.53
C ASP A 425 -36.62 17.60 6.12
N LYS A 426 -37.30 18.74 5.96
CA LYS A 426 -37.46 19.42 4.68
C LYS A 426 -36.14 19.96 4.13
N ASP A 427 -35.35 20.65 4.97
CA ASP A 427 -34.04 21.19 4.59
C ASP A 427 -33.07 20.05 4.20
N LYS A 428 -33.17 18.89 4.86
CA LYS A 428 -32.41 17.67 4.51
C LYS A 428 -32.77 17.15 3.13
N VAL A 429 -34.05 17.08 2.77
CA VAL A 429 -34.49 16.65 1.43
C VAL A 429 -33.97 17.61 0.36
N GLU A 430 -34.05 18.92 0.59
CA GLU A 430 -33.58 19.94 -0.36
C GLU A 430 -32.05 19.88 -0.57
N GLN A 431 -31.27 19.66 0.49
CA GLN A 431 -29.81 19.48 0.36
C GLN A 431 -29.44 18.20 -0.39
N ILE A 432 -30.14 17.10 -0.12
CA ILE A 432 -29.92 15.83 -0.83
C ILE A 432 -30.22 15.99 -2.33
N ASP A 433 -31.30 16.67 -2.69
CA ASP A 433 -31.67 16.87 -4.09
C ASP A 433 -30.69 17.80 -4.82
N LYS A 434 -30.19 18.85 -4.14
CA LYS A 434 -29.12 19.69 -4.68
C LYS A 434 -27.84 18.90 -4.95
N LEU A 435 -27.41 18.07 -4.00
CA LEU A 435 -26.19 17.28 -4.13
C LEU A 435 -26.28 16.20 -5.21
N LYS A 436 -27.46 15.58 -5.38
CA LYS A 436 -27.70 14.67 -6.51
C LYS A 436 -27.51 15.37 -7.86
N LYS A 437 -28.05 16.59 -7.97
CA LYS A 437 -27.90 17.40 -9.18
C LYS A 437 -26.43 17.76 -9.44
N ASP A 438 -25.70 18.22 -8.43
CA ASP A 438 -24.28 18.58 -8.56
C ASP A 438 -23.42 17.36 -8.94
N ALA A 439 -23.74 16.17 -8.42
CA ALA A 439 -23.06 14.92 -8.77
C ALA A 439 -23.35 14.46 -10.22
N GLU A 440 -24.58 14.63 -10.69
CA GLU A 440 -24.96 14.35 -12.09
C GLU A 440 -24.22 15.29 -13.06
N ASP A 441 -24.13 16.58 -12.73
CA ASP A 441 -23.40 17.56 -13.54
C ASP A 441 -21.89 17.26 -13.58
N ALA A 442 -21.28 16.90 -12.44
CA ALA A 442 -19.87 16.52 -12.37
C ALA A 442 -19.55 15.22 -13.14
N ARG A 443 -20.44 14.22 -13.06
CA ARG A 443 -20.31 12.97 -13.83
C ARG A 443 -20.35 13.23 -15.34
N TRP A 444 -21.19 14.17 -15.77
CA TRP A 444 -21.29 14.57 -17.17
C TRP A 444 -20.02 15.29 -17.65
N GLN A 445 -19.49 16.23 -16.84
CA GLN A 445 -18.23 16.93 -17.13
C GLN A 445 -17.02 15.97 -17.18
N GLY A 446 -16.92 15.03 -16.25
CA GLY A 446 -15.84 14.03 -16.24
C GLY A 446 -15.87 13.11 -17.46
N SER A 447 -17.06 12.69 -17.90
CA SER A 447 -17.23 11.86 -19.10
C SER A 447 -16.82 12.62 -20.38
N TYR A 448 -17.09 13.93 -20.43
CA TYR A 448 -16.71 14.80 -21.54
C TYR A 448 -15.20 15.05 -21.62
N ILE A 449 -14.53 15.24 -20.48
CA ILE A 449 -13.07 15.43 -20.42
C ILE A 449 -12.32 14.15 -20.82
N ASP A 450 -12.76 12.97 -20.35
CA ASP A 450 -12.11 11.69 -20.70
C ASP A 450 -12.27 11.33 -22.19
N MET A 451 -13.37 11.74 -22.82
CA MET A 451 -13.58 11.63 -24.28
C MET A 451 -12.49 12.38 -25.07
N MET A 452 -12.04 13.54 -24.56
CA MET A 452 -11.02 14.37 -25.22
C MET A 452 -9.59 13.81 -25.06
N PHE A 453 -9.29 13.10 -23.98
CA PHE A 453 -7.94 12.59 -23.70
C PHE A 453 -7.60 11.24 -24.37
N LYS A 454 -8.61 10.43 -24.74
CA LYS A 454 -8.40 9.04 -25.21
C LYS A 454 -8.59 8.79 -26.70
N SER A 455 -9.05 9.77 -27.49
CA SER A 455 -9.08 9.64 -28.95
C SER A 455 -7.67 9.78 -29.54
N LYS A 456 -6.93 8.67 -29.58
CA LYS A 456 -5.60 8.56 -30.24
C LYS A 456 -5.63 8.67 -31.77
N THR A 457 -6.71 9.16 -32.36
CA THR A 457 -6.89 9.29 -33.81
C THR A 457 -7.19 10.74 -34.17
N VAL A 458 -6.15 11.43 -34.64
CA VAL A 458 -6.13 12.76 -35.28
C VAL A 458 -6.67 13.89 -34.40
N PRO A 459 -5.91 14.98 -34.15
CA PRO A 459 -6.52 16.17 -33.55
C PRO A 459 -7.66 16.61 -34.46
N ILE A 460 -8.90 16.62 -33.96
CA ILE A 460 -10.03 17.21 -34.68
C ILE A 460 -9.69 18.70 -34.79
N THR A 461 -9.13 19.12 -35.92
CA THR A 461 -8.56 20.45 -36.10
C THR A 461 -9.63 21.55 -36.12
N SER A 462 -10.91 21.18 -36.14
CA SER A 462 -12.03 22.07 -35.80
C SER A 462 -13.33 21.26 -35.62
N MET A 463 -14.21 21.68 -34.71
CA MET A 463 -15.61 21.18 -34.64
C MET A 463 -16.44 21.45 -35.92
N ASP A 464 -15.88 22.11 -36.92
CA ASP A 464 -16.55 22.40 -38.19
C ASP A 464 -16.60 21.18 -39.13
N GLU A 465 -15.90 20.09 -38.81
CA GLU A 465 -15.79 18.89 -39.65
C GLU A 465 -16.66 17.69 -39.18
N VAL A 466 -17.36 17.78 -38.04
CA VAL A 466 -18.21 16.68 -37.55
C VAL A 466 -19.54 16.65 -38.32
N GLU A 467 -19.77 15.58 -39.08
CA GLU A 467 -20.99 15.41 -39.89
C GLU A 467 -22.15 14.82 -39.07
N ILE A 468 -23.39 15.21 -39.41
CA ILE A 468 -24.60 14.62 -38.81
C ILE A 468 -24.62 13.12 -39.13
N GLY A 469 -24.77 12.28 -38.11
CA GLY A 469 -24.77 10.81 -38.22
C GLY A 469 -23.45 10.14 -37.85
N GLU A 470 -22.41 10.91 -37.52
CA GLU A 470 -21.15 10.36 -37.02
C GLU A 470 -21.32 9.87 -35.57
N SER A 471 -20.90 8.63 -35.31
CA SER A 471 -20.98 8.01 -33.98
C SER A 471 -19.60 7.86 -33.36
N ILE A 472 -19.45 8.32 -32.13
CA ILE A 472 -18.22 8.28 -31.34
C ILE A 472 -18.41 7.29 -30.21
N SER A 473 -17.48 6.35 -30.05
CA SER A 473 -17.51 5.37 -28.97
C SER A 473 -16.95 5.98 -27.67
N LEU A 474 -17.72 5.87 -26.58
CA LEU A 474 -17.39 6.35 -25.25
C LEU A 474 -16.69 5.24 -24.41
N PRO A 475 -15.92 5.60 -23.37
CA PRO A 475 -15.14 4.64 -22.58
C PRO A 475 -15.95 3.57 -21.83
N ASN A 476 -17.23 3.83 -21.57
CA ASN A 476 -18.15 2.86 -20.98
C ASN A 476 -18.80 1.94 -22.02
N GLY A 477 -18.43 2.07 -23.30
CA GLY A 477 -18.95 1.28 -24.43
C GLY A 477 -20.14 1.92 -25.15
N ASP A 478 -20.65 3.06 -24.66
CA ASP A 478 -21.79 3.74 -25.25
C ASP A 478 -21.41 4.45 -26.56
N LEU A 479 -22.38 4.70 -27.42
CA LEU A 479 -22.19 5.45 -28.67
C LEU A 479 -22.89 6.80 -28.56
N ALA A 480 -22.12 7.88 -28.66
CA ALA A 480 -22.62 9.23 -28.84
C ALA A 480 -22.79 9.50 -30.33
N THR A 481 -23.99 9.85 -30.78
CA THR A 481 -24.24 10.18 -32.19
C THR A 481 -24.72 11.63 -32.32
N VAL A 482 -24.10 12.40 -33.22
CA VAL A 482 -24.59 13.75 -33.54
C VAL A 482 -25.81 13.60 -34.45
N THR A 483 -27.00 13.83 -33.90
CA THR A 483 -28.27 13.55 -34.61
C THR A 483 -28.82 14.75 -35.36
N ALA A 484 -28.45 15.97 -34.96
CA ALA A 484 -28.81 17.19 -35.69
C ALA A 484 -27.90 18.38 -35.31
N LYS A 485 -27.92 19.41 -36.15
CA LYS A 485 -27.33 20.72 -35.88
C LYS A 485 -28.42 21.80 -35.96
N GLU A 486 -28.64 22.52 -34.87
CA GLU A 486 -29.60 23.62 -34.80
C GLU A 486 -28.85 24.91 -34.46
N GLY A 487 -28.50 25.70 -35.49
CA GLY A 487 -27.71 26.91 -35.32
C GLY A 487 -26.29 26.62 -34.82
N ASP A 488 -25.91 27.25 -33.70
CA ASP A 488 -24.63 27.02 -33.00
C ASP A 488 -24.70 25.89 -31.96
N GLN A 489 -25.77 25.09 -31.94
CA GLN A 489 -25.92 23.96 -31.02
C GLN A 489 -25.87 22.62 -31.76
N PHE A 490 -25.13 21.67 -31.18
CA PHE A 490 -25.13 20.27 -31.62
C PHE A 490 -26.14 19.49 -30.79
N ILE A 491 -26.95 18.67 -31.45
CA ILE A 491 -27.85 17.72 -30.81
C ILE A 491 -27.13 16.38 -30.76
N VAL A 492 -26.72 15.96 -29.57
CA VAL A 492 -25.98 14.71 -29.34
C VAL A 492 -26.89 13.73 -28.60
N THR A 493 -27.01 12.53 -29.14
CA THR A 493 -27.78 11.44 -28.54
C THR A 493 -26.82 10.39 -27.98
N ILE A 494 -26.93 10.10 -26.68
CA ILE A 494 -26.17 9.06 -25.97
C ILE A 494 -27.20 8.14 -25.31
N ASN A 495 -27.17 6.84 -25.62
CA ASN A 495 -28.12 5.85 -25.10
C ASN A 495 -29.61 6.22 -25.25
N GLY A 496 -29.95 6.96 -26.31
CA GLY A 496 -31.32 7.43 -26.56
C GLY A 496 -31.68 8.75 -25.87
N GLU A 497 -30.87 9.26 -24.96
CA GLU A 497 -31.04 10.59 -24.39
C GLU A 497 -30.38 11.65 -25.27
N THR A 498 -31.13 12.71 -25.57
CA THR A 498 -30.70 13.75 -26.51
C THR A 498 -30.47 15.07 -25.77
N LYS A 499 -29.26 15.63 -25.88
CA LYS A 499 -28.91 16.93 -25.29
C LYS A 499 -28.41 17.91 -26.35
N LYS A 500 -28.73 19.19 -26.16
CA LYS A 500 -28.17 20.30 -26.95
C LYS A 500 -26.88 20.77 -26.28
N VAL A 501 -25.79 20.80 -27.04
CA VAL A 501 -24.47 21.27 -26.59
C VAL A 501 -24.12 22.52 -27.36
N ASP A 502 -23.82 23.60 -26.64
CA ASP A 502 -23.47 24.88 -27.25
C ASP A 502 -22.03 24.89 -27.78
N ARG A 503 -21.81 25.47 -28.96
CA ARG A 503 -20.50 25.53 -29.61
C ARG A 503 -19.48 26.32 -28.79
N ALA A 504 -19.92 27.30 -28.02
CA ALA A 504 -19.05 28.07 -27.12
C ALA A 504 -18.49 27.21 -25.98
N ASP A 505 -19.32 26.35 -25.40
CA ASP A 505 -18.94 25.46 -24.30
C ASP A 505 -17.96 24.38 -24.79
N ALA A 506 -18.20 23.85 -25.99
CA ALA A 506 -17.31 22.86 -26.58
C ALA A 506 -15.95 23.45 -26.99
N LYS A 507 -15.93 24.69 -27.50
CA LYS A 507 -14.69 25.41 -27.84
C LYS A 507 -13.86 25.80 -26.61
N MET A 508 -14.52 26.17 -25.50
CA MET A 508 -13.82 26.51 -24.26
C MET A 508 -13.08 25.31 -23.66
N VAL A 509 -13.66 24.10 -23.77
CA VAL A 509 -13.02 22.87 -23.30
C VAL A 509 -11.88 22.44 -24.23
N ASP A 510 -12.02 22.59 -25.54
CA ASP A 510 -10.96 22.32 -26.52
C ASP A 510 -9.75 23.24 -26.33
N ASP A 511 -9.97 24.56 -26.20
CA ASP A 511 -8.90 25.54 -25.94
C ASP A 511 -8.18 25.28 -24.59
N THR A 512 -8.89 24.74 -23.60
CA THR A 512 -8.33 24.40 -22.28
C THR A 512 -7.53 23.09 -22.35
N ALA A 513 -8.02 22.08 -23.06
CA ALA A 513 -7.35 20.81 -23.26
C ALA A 513 -6.06 20.95 -24.10
N VAL A 514 -6.11 21.75 -25.18
CA VAL A 514 -4.94 22.06 -26.01
C VAL A 514 -3.88 22.82 -25.22
N LYS A 515 -4.26 23.78 -24.38
CA LYS A 515 -3.32 24.50 -23.48
C LYS A 515 -2.73 23.57 -22.43
N ALA A 516 -3.52 22.70 -21.81
CA ALA A 516 -3.04 21.72 -20.85
C ALA A 516 -2.05 20.73 -21.49
N TYR A 517 -2.34 20.23 -22.69
CA TYR A 517 -1.44 19.35 -23.44
C TYR A 517 -0.13 20.04 -23.84
N GLN A 518 -0.18 21.31 -24.27
CA GLN A 518 1.01 22.08 -24.61
C GLN A 518 1.91 22.37 -23.40
N ILE A 519 1.31 22.57 -22.22
CA ILE A 519 2.01 22.73 -20.93
C ILE A 519 2.64 21.39 -20.49
N LEU A 520 1.89 20.29 -20.59
CA LEU A 520 2.35 18.95 -20.17
C LEU A 520 3.39 18.33 -21.12
N SER A 521 3.37 18.69 -22.41
CA SER A 521 4.33 18.17 -23.41
C SER A 521 5.63 18.98 -23.53
N GLY A 522 5.81 20.05 -22.73
CA GLY A 522 7.05 20.82 -22.65
C GLY A 522 7.40 21.62 -23.92
N LYS A 523 6.41 21.96 -24.76
CA LYS A 523 6.63 22.56 -26.09
C LYS A 523 6.56 24.10 -26.12
N ASN A 524 6.61 24.80 -24.99
CA ASN A 524 6.55 26.27 -24.95
C ASN A 524 7.63 26.92 -24.06
N GLN A 525 8.07 28.13 -24.41
CA GLN A 525 9.11 28.88 -23.69
C GLN A 525 8.79 29.17 -22.21
N TYR A 526 7.51 29.04 -21.82
CA TYR A 526 7.09 29.17 -20.43
C TYR A 526 7.50 27.97 -19.57
N SER A 527 7.63 26.76 -20.13
CA SER A 527 8.07 25.58 -19.35
C SER A 527 9.56 25.62 -19.00
N GLU A 528 10.40 26.30 -19.79
CA GLU A 528 11.81 26.55 -19.44
C GLU A 528 11.94 27.57 -18.29
N LEU A 529 11.14 28.64 -18.31
CA LEU A 529 11.11 29.62 -17.22
C LEU A 529 10.51 29.01 -15.94
N PHE A 530 9.43 28.23 -16.05
CA PHE A 530 8.85 27.52 -14.90
C PHE A 530 9.75 26.40 -14.39
N GLY A 531 10.45 25.66 -15.27
CA GLY A 531 11.42 24.65 -14.91
C GLY A 531 12.67 25.23 -14.23
N ALA A 532 13.15 26.38 -14.67
CA ALA A 532 14.23 27.11 -14.01
C ALA A 532 13.80 27.69 -12.66
N THR A 533 12.56 28.20 -12.56
CA THR A 533 12.01 28.76 -11.31
C THR A 533 11.70 27.66 -10.29
N LEU A 534 11.14 26.52 -10.73
CA LEU A 534 10.94 25.33 -9.91
C LEU A 534 12.26 24.64 -9.57
N GLY A 535 13.27 24.70 -10.44
CA GLY A 535 14.63 24.23 -10.15
C GLY A 535 15.36 25.10 -9.11
N ALA A 536 15.07 26.40 -9.08
CA ALA A 536 15.54 27.31 -8.02
C ALA A 536 14.76 27.11 -6.70
N LEU A 537 13.45 26.85 -6.78
CA LEU A 537 12.58 26.57 -5.62
C LEU A 537 12.79 25.16 -5.04
N SER A 538 13.11 24.15 -5.87
CA SER A 538 13.46 22.80 -5.39
C SER A 538 14.81 22.80 -4.69
N LYS A 539 15.75 23.65 -5.14
CA LYS A 539 16.97 23.97 -4.38
C LYS A 539 16.65 24.65 -3.04
N LEU A 540 15.65 25.52 -2.94
CA LEU A 540 15.17 26.03 -1.63
C LEU A 540 14.55 24.94 -0.75
N GLY A 541 13.95 23.90 -1.34
CA GLY A 541 13.51 22.68 -0.67
C GLY A 541 14.66 21.85 -0.06
N SER A 542 15.90 21.98 -0.56
CA SER A 542 17.11 21.40 0.08
C SER A 542 17.61 22.22 1.28
N TYR A 543 17.11 23.44 1.46
CA TYR A 543 17.43 24.35 2.58
C TYR A 543 16.25 24.51 3.55
N ARG A 544 15.55 23.42 3.88
CA ARG A 544 14.34 23.41 4.75
C ARG A 544 14.52 24.18 6.06
N SER A 545 15.66 24.06 6.73
CA SER A 545 15.93 24.75 8.00
C SER A 545 16.04 26.27 7.83
N LEU A 546 16.67 26.75 6.75
CA LEU A 546 16.83 28.17 6.47
C LEU A 546 15.52 28.79 5.94
N SER A 547 14.78 28.05 5.09
CA SER A 547 13.46 28.47 4.59
C SER A 547 12.43 28.55 5.72
N ASN A 548 12.42 27.58 6.64
CA ASN A 548 11.57 27.61 7.85
C ASN A 548 11.94 28.78 8.79
N LEU A 549 13.20 29.20 8.84
CA LEU A 549 13.64 30.33 9.66
C LEU A 549 13.28 31.69 9.04
N LEU A 550 13.41 31.82 7.71
CA LEU A 550 13.24 33.10 7.01
C LEU A 550 11.80 33.36 6.59
N LEU A 551 11.03 32.32 6.25
CA LEU A 551 9.65 32.41 5.74
C LEU A 551 8.79 31.23 6.27
N PRO A 552 8.49 31.17 7.58
CA PRO A 552 7.83 30.03 8.20
C PRO A 552 6.45 29.73 7.62
N GLU A 553 5.60 30.73 7.40
CA GLU A 553 4.26 30.55 6.82
C GLU A 553 4.32 30.08 5.36
N ALA A 554 5.14 30.72 4.51
CA ALA A 554 5.24 30.34 3.11
C ALA A 554 5.88 28.94 2.93
N THR A 555 6.80 28.55 3.82
CA THR A 555 7.40 27.21 3.79
C THR A 555 6.42 26.16 4.29
N LYS A 556 5.60 26.45 5.32
CA LYS A 556 4.48 25.58 5.74
C LYS A 556 3.46 25.39 4.62
N GLU A 557 3.03 26.48 3.98
CA GLU A 557 2.08 26.43 2.85
C GLU A 557 2.68 25.69 1.64
N TRP A 558 3.94 25.94 1.30
CA TRP A 558 4.62 25.24 0.22
C TRP A 558 4.86 23.76 0.53
N THR A 559 5.18 23.40 1.77
CA THR A 559 5.34 22.00 2.18
C THR A 559 4.00 21.28 2.13
N ALA A 560 2.93 21.91 2.65
CA ALA A 560 1.58 21.40 2.52
C ALA A 560 1.17 21.23 1.05
N PHE A 561 1.49 22.19 0.18
CA PHE A 561 1.23 22.11 -1.25
C PHE A 561 2.09 21.06 -1.96
N SER A 562 3.39 20.98 -1.67
CA SER A 562 4.30 19.99 -2.27
C SER A 562 3.92 18.57 -1.86
N ASP A 563 3.54 18.40 -0.59
CA ASP A 563 3.13 17.11 -0.02
C ASP A 563 1.69 16.72 -0.40
N GLN A 564 0.80 17.66 -0.78
CA GLN A 564 -0.59 17.35 -1.19
C GLN A 564 -0.84 17.39 -2.70
N GLU A 565 -0.26 18.36 -3.40
CA GLU A 565 -0.55 18.66 -4.81
C GLU A 565 0.64 18.39 -5.71
N GLY A 566 1.87 18.74 -5.26
CA GLY A 566 3.09 18.52 -6.04
C GLY A 566 3.34 17.04 -6.34
N LEU A 567 3.33 16.19 -5.32
CA LEU A 567 3.51 14.73 -5.47
C LEU A 567 2.33 14.07 -6.21
N ARG A 568 1.09 14.56 -5.99
CA ARG A 568 -0.10 14.06 -6.70
C ARG A 568 -0.01 14.30 -8.20
N ILE A 569 0.43 15.49 -8.59
CA ILE A 569 0.48 15.91 -9.99
C ILE A 569 1.68 15.31 -10.72
N TRP A 570 2.84 15.19 -10.06
CA TRP A 570 4.09 14.81 -10.74
C TRP A 570 4.46 13.33 -10.62
N ALA A 571 4.08 12.65 -9.53
CA ALA A 571 4.48 11.27 -9.30
C ALA A 571 3.39 10.25 -9.63
N ASP A 572 2.16 10.70 -9.99
CA ASP A 572 0.96 9.85 -10.10
C ASP A 572 0.76 8.93 -8.87
N LEU A 573 1.27 9.40 -7.73
CA LEU A 573 1.15 8.78 -6.43
C LEU A 573 0.19 9.64 -5.63
N ASP A 574 -0.88 9.06 -5.14
CA ASP A 574 -1.81 9.75 -4.23
C ASP A 574 -1.00 10.36 -3.08
N ALA A 575 -0.95 11.69 -2.99
CA ALA A 575 -0.02 12.34 -2.07
C ALA A 575 -0.41 12.16 -0.58
N PHE A 576 -1.66 11.78 -0.31
CA PHE A 576 -2.12 11.31 0.99
C PHE A 576 -1.68 9.87 1.30
N ALA A 577 -1.34 9.09 0.29
CA ALA A 577 -0.94 7.71 0.42
C ALA A 577 0.41 7.58 1.13
N ALA A 578 1.39 8.45 0.94
CA ALA A 578 2.70 8.26 1.57
C ALA A 578 2.66 8.39 3.10
N SER A 579 2.05 9.46 3.63
CA SER A 579 1.95 9.64 5.09
C SER A 579 0.97 8.68 5.75
N GLN A 580 -0.15 8.38 5.08
CA GLN A 580 -1.13 7.43 5.57
C GLN A 580 -0.60 6.00 5.46
N TYR A 581 0.12 5.62 4.39
CA TYR A 581 0.79 4.33 4.31
C TYR A 581 1.95 4.21 5.27
N CYS A 582 2.72 5.26 5.55
CA CYS A 582 3.73 5.20 6.60
C CYS A 582 3.07 4.97 7.97
N ARG A 583 1.94 5.63 8.26
CA ARG A 583 1.16 5.37 9.48
C ARG A 583 0.56 3.97 9.51
N ASP A 584 -0.07 3.53 8.42
CA ASP A 584 -0.69 2.21 8.31
C ASP A 584 0.37 1.10 8.36
N ASP A 585 1.56 1.33 7.78
CA ASP A 585 2.72 0.41 7.85
C ASP A 585 3.33 0.42 9.24
N GLU A 586 3.46 1.58 9.89
CA GLU A 586 3.88 1.69 11.29
C GLU A 586 2.91 0.96 12.23
N GLU A 587 1.59 1.15 12.05
CA GLU A 587 0.55 0.43 12.80
C GLU A 587 0.57 -1.07 12.51
N LYS A 588 0.77 -1.48 11.26
CA LYS A 588 0.93 -2.91 10.91
C LYS A 588 2.20 -3.51 11.50
N ARG A 589 3.31 -2.78 11.53
CA ARG A 589 4.58 -3.26 12.10
C ARG A 589 4.56 -3.27 13.62
N SER A 590 3.84 -2.34 14.26
CA SER A 590 3.67 -2.30 15.71
C SER A 590 2.69 -3.35 16.23
N THR A 591 1.81 -3.86 15.37
CA THR A 591 0.86 -4.96 15.68
C THR A 591 1.38 -6.35 15.32
N GLN A 592 2.58 -6.48 14.75
CA GLN A 592 3.19 -7.79 14.50
C GLN A 592 3.70 -8.43 15.80
N ASP A 593 3.24 -9.65 16.09
CA ASP A 593 3.73 -10.41 17.24
C ASP A 593 5.26 -10.52 17.22
N GLY A 594 5.86 -10.26 18.38
CA GLY A 594 7.30 -10.27 18.60
C GLY A 594 8.04 -9.03 18.13
N LYS A 595 7.37 -7.99 17.62
CA LYS A 595 7.99 -6.71 17.25
C LYS A 595 7.11 -5.51 17.64
N ALA A 596 7.73 -4.44 18.08
CA ALA A 596 7.08 -3.14 18.25
C ALA A 596 8.08 -2.02 18.00
N TYR A 597 7.59 -0.90 17.45
CA TYR A 597 8.38 0.27 17.10
C TYR A 597 7.60 1.52 17.48
N ALA A 598 8.30 2.59 17.82
CA ALA A 598 7.73 3.92 18.00
C ALA A 598 8.60 4.97 17.31
N PHE A 599 7.93 5.85 16.57
CA PHE A 599 8.53 7.02 15.93
C PHE A 599 7.85 8.29 16.43
N VAL A 600 8.60 9.39 16.49
CA VAL A 600 8.05 10.74 16.72
C VAL A 600 8.24 11.58 15.48
N ARG A 601 7.27 12.45 15.19
CA ARG A 601 7.37 13.38 14.07
C ARG A 601 7.91 14.71 14.57
N THR A 602 9.08 15.11 14.07
CA THR A 602 9.69 16.39 14.40
C THR A 602 8.84 17.56 13.91
N SER A 603 9.11 18.76 14.42
CA SER A 603 8.45 20.00 13.97
C SER A 603 8.68 20.32 12.49
N SER A 604 9.74 19.77 11.87
CA SER A 604 10.02 19.85 10.43
C SER A 604 9.25 18.81 9.60
N GLY A 605 8.46 17.96 10.24
CA GLY A 605 7.66 16.91 9.60
C GLY A 605 8.41 15.62 9.31
N THR A 606 9.68 15.49 9.73
CA THR A 606 10.48 14.27 9.58
C THR A 606 10.22 13.29 10.72
N TYR A 607 10.32 11.99 10.49
CA TYR A 607 10.17 10.98 11.54
C TYR A 607 11.52 10.68 12.18
N GLN A 608 11.56 10.69 13.52
CA GLN A 608 12.69 10.27 14.32
C GLN A 608 12.34 9.00 15.07
N PHE A 609 13.22 8.02 15.04
CA PHE A 609 13.08 6.78 15.79
C PHE A 609 13.20 7.05 17.31
N VAL A 610 12.25 6.54 18.10
CA VAL A 610 12.26 6.63 19.57
C VAL A 610 12.66 5.32 20.19
N GLY A 611 12.09 4.22 19.71
CA GLY A 611 12.48 2.91 20.18
C GLY A 611 11.88 1.75 19.41
N SER A 612 12.47 0.59 19.59
CA SER A 612 12.00 -0.69 19.09
C SER A 612 12.26 -1.77 20.10
N ILE A 613 11.37 -2.75 20.16
CA ILE A 613 11.57 -4.00 20.90
C ILE A 613 11.15 -5.19 20.05
N GLN A 614 11.96 -6.24 20.09
CA GLN A 614 11.69 -7.51 19.44
C GLN A 614 11.86 -8.63 20.45
N ALA A 615 10.97 -9.62 20.43
CA ALA A 615 10.85 -10.57 21.51
C ALA A 615 10.39 -11.94 21.02
N GLU A 616 11.20 -12.96 21.29
CA GLU A 616 10.90 -14.36 20.97
C GLU A 616 11.10 -15.22 22.22
N TYR A 617 10.33 -16.31 22.33
CA TYR A 617 10.51 -17.32 23.38
C TYR A 617 10.26 -18.73 22.86
N THR A 618 10.81 -19.74 23.54
CA THR A 618 10.49 -21.14 23.24
C THR A 618 9.20 -21.57 23.92
N THR A 619 8.29 -22.18 23.17
CA THR A 619 7.02 -22.69 23.74
C THR A 619 7.23 -23.86 24.69
N GLU A 620 8.25 -24.67 24.42
CA GLU A 620 8.65 -25.79 25.26
C GLU A 620 9.75 -25.32 26.22
N THR A 621 9.69 -25.84 27.44
CA THR A 621 10.79 -25.66 28.40
C THR A 621 11.94 -26.57 28.02
N THR A 622 13.16 -26.08 28.22
CA THR A 622 14.40 -26.82 27.98
C THR A 622 15.28 -26.76 29.22
N GLN A 623 16.25 -27.66 29.31
CA GLN A 623 17.26 -27.63 30.37
C GLN A 623 18.00 -26.28 30.35
N ILE A 624 18.07 -25.63 31.51
CA ILE A 624 18.74 -24.34 31.67
C ILE A 624 20.25 -24.57 31.62
N LEU A 625 20.93 -23.86 30.71
CA LEU A 625 22.38 -23.90 30.56
C LEU A 625 23.05 -22.92 31.52
N CYS A 626 24.25 -23.26 32.00
CA CYS A 626 25.04 -22.30 32.76
C CYS A 626 25.48 -21.11 31.89
N GLU A 627 25.49 -19.92 32.47
CA GLU A 627 25.93 -18.68 31.82
C GLU A 627 27.37 -18.38 32.22
N ARG A 628 28.17 -17.83 31.30
CA ARG A 628 29.55 -17.43 31.64
C ARG A 628 29.48 -16.30 32.68
N ASN A 629 30.29 -16.42 33.73
CA ASN A 629 30.36 -15.41 34.77
C ASN A 629 30.75 -14.05 34.18
N PRO A 630 29.95 -12.99 34.38
CA PRO A 630 30.31 -11.65 33.90
C PRO A 630 31.54 -11.09 34.64
N ASP A 631 31.83 -11.56 35.85
CA ASP A 631 33.04 -11.22 36.58
C ASP A 631 34.23 -12.06 36.08
N GLN A 632 35.10 -11.42 35.30
CA GLN A 632 36.29 -12.06 34.72
C GLN A 632 37.33 -12.47 35.78
N ASP A 633 37.26 -11.91 36.99
CA ASP A 633 38.18 -12.20 38.08
C ASP A 633 37.63 -13.26 39.05
N SER A 634 36.41 -13.76 38.82
CA SER A 634 35.82 -14.83 39.64
C SER A 634 36.50 -16.18 39.38
N GLU A 635 36.63 -16.99 40.44
CA GLU A 635 37.14 -18.37 40.32
C GLU A 635 36.16 -19.29 39.58
N GLU A 636 34.87 -18.96 39.56
CA GLU A 636 33.81 -19.72 38.88
C GLU A 636 33.59 -19.18 37.46
N GLU A 637 33.97 -19.96 36.43
CA GLU A 637 33.82 -19.57 35.02
C GLU A 637 32.36 -19.49 34.57
N PHE A 638 31.49 -20.33 35.16
CA PHE A 638 30.08 -20.44 34.81
C PHE A 638 29.22 -20.33 36.06
N ILE A 639 28.15 -19.54 35.96
CA ILE A 639 27.17 -19.31 37.02
C ILE A 639 25.77 -19.59 36.51
N CYS A 640 24.83 -19.77 37.44
CA CYS A 640 23.41 -19.87 37.16
C CYS A 640 22.66 -18.69 37.80
N SER A 641 21.39 -18.50 37.42
CA SER A 641 20.53 -17.51 38.07
C SER A 641 20.34 -17.84 39.57
N LYS A 642 19.92 -16.87 40.37
CA LYS A 642 19.75 -17.05 41.82
C LYS A 642 18.82 -18.24 42.15
N GLY A 643 19.22 -19.06 43.12
CA GLY A 643 18.52 -20.30 43.51
C GLY A 643 18.86 -21.51 42.63
N PHE A 644 19.92 -21.40 41.81
CA PHE A 644 20.46 -22.49 41.02
C PHE A 644 21.98 -22.55 41.13
N VAL A 645 22.50 -23.77 41.01
CA VAL A 645 23.93 -24.06 40.95
C VAL A 645 24.31 -24.65 39.60
N CYS A 646 25.46 -24.25 39.06
CA CYS A 646 26.03 -24.86 37.85
C CYS A 646 26.79 -26.14 38.20
N VAL A 647 26.47 -27.26 37.56
CA VAL A 647 27.16 -28.55 37.76
C VAL A 647 28.05 -28.84 36.54
N ASP A 648 29.03 -29.73 36.67
CA ASP A 648 30.04 -30.12 35.65
C ASP A 648 29.50 -30.47 34.25
N ASN A 649 28.19 -30.73 34.11
CA ASN A 649 27.55 -30.99 32.83
C ASN A 649 27.01 -29.73 32.11
N ASN A 650 27.34 -28.53 32.61
CA ASN A 650 26.93 -27.22 32.08
C ASN A 650 25.42 -26.95 32.14
N PHE A 651 24.70 -27.62 33.04
CA PHE A 651 23.30 -27.33 33.32
C PHE A 651 23.12 -26.77 34.73
N CYS A 652 22.09 -25.96 34.89
CA CYS A 652 21.68 -25.41 36.16
C CYS A 652 20.74 -26.38 36.91
N TYR A 653 20.97 -26.55 38.20
CA TYR A 653 20.16 -27.38 39.10
C TYR A 653 19.63 -26.52 40.24
N GLU A 654 18.46 -26.86 40.78
CA GLU A 654 17.90 -26.14 41.94
C GLU A 654 18.85 -26.25 43.15
N ASP A 655 19.11 -25.11 43.77
CA ASP A 655 19.83 -24.96 45.04
C ASP A 655 18.93 -24.13 45.97
N LYS A 656 18.16 -24.80 46.82
CA LYS A 656 17.14 -24.19 47.70
C LYS A 656 17.73 -23.70 49.01
N ASN A 657 18.90 -24.20 49.40
CA ASN A 657 19.57 -23.86 50.65
C ASN A 657 20.76 -22.89 50.45
N ASP A 658 21.04 -22.49 49.20
CA ASP A 658 22.13 -21.61 48.78
C ASP A 658 23.50 -22.13 49.27
N ASP A 659 23.71 -23.47 49.28
CA ASP A 659 24.96 -24.10 49.74
C ASP A 659 25.97 -24.37 48.62
N GLY A 660 25.60 -24.10 47.36
CA GLY A 660 26.43 -24.37 46.20
C GLY A 660 26.46 -25.84 45.78
N GLU A 661 25.54 -26.66 46.28
CA GLU A 661 25.32 -28.05 45.88
C GLU A 661 23.91 -28.24 45.29
N ALA A 662 23.76 -29.21 44.39
CA ALA A 662 22.47 -29.46 43.73
C ALA A 662 21.52 -30.23 44.66
N ASP A 663 20.34 -29.65 44.96
CA ASP A 663 19.29 -30.30 45.75
C ASP A 663 18.45 -31.30 44.92
N SER A 664 18.57 -31.26 43.60
CA SER A 664 17.85 -32.10 42.64
C SER A 664 18.80 -32.85 41.71
N ASN A 665 18.44 -34.07 41.32
CA ASN A 665 19.15 -34.84 40.29
C ASN A 665 18.72 -34.48 38.87
N GLU A 666 17.64 -33.72 38.71
CA GLU A 666 17.11 -33.30 37.41
C GLU A 666 17.48 -31.84 37.14
N PRO A 667 18.00 -31.51 35.94
CA PRO A 667 18.30 -30.13 35.58
C PRO A 667 17.04 -29.27 35.59
N ALA A 668 17.19 -28.04 36.07
CA ALA A 668 16.12 -27.05 36.03
C ALA A 668 15.65 -26.84 34.57
N GLN A 669 14.34 -26.74 34.40
CA GLN A 669 13.71 -26.47 33.11
C GLN A 669 13.27 -25.00 33.04
N GLY A 670 13.42 -24.36 31.88
CA GLY A 670 12.98 -22.98 31.66
C GLY A 670 12.69 -22.69 30.20
N HIS A 671 11.98 -21.60 29.93
CA HIS A 671 11.77 -21.06 28.60
C HIS A 671 13.00 -20.24 28.19
N TYR A 672 13.49 -20.44 26.97
CA TYR A 672 14.52 -19.57 26.39
C TYR A 672 13.85 -18.31 25.86
N TYR A 673 14.33 -17.15 26.31
CA TYR A 673 13.89 -15.83 25.84
C TYR A 673 15.00 -15.15 25.06
N LYS A 674 14.62 -14.49 23.97
CA LYS A 674 15.47 -13.59 23.20
C LYS A 674 14.76 -12.24 23.06
N ILE A 675 15.34 -11.20 23.65
CA ILE A 675 14.78 -9.85 23.66
C ILE A 675 15.82 -8.92 23.07
N SER A 676 15.48 -8.20 22.00
CA SER A 676 16.32 -7.14 21.44
C SER A 676 15.60 -5.82 21.54
N TRP A 677 16.29 -4.77 21.96
CA TRP A 677 15.73 -3.43 22.06
C TRP A 677 16.71 -2.38 21.56
N GLY A 678 16.16 -1.23 21.22
CA GLY A 678 16.91 0.00 20.99
C GLY A 678 16.02 1.18 21.31
N VAL A 679 16.54 2.15 22.03
CA VAL A 679 15.88 3.42 22.38
C VAL A 679 16.82 4.55 21.99
N THR A 680 16.28 5.62 21.40
CA THR A 680 17.01 6.82 21.05
C THR A 680 16.25 8.02 21.60
N ALA A 681 16.92 8.83 22.42
CA ALA A 681 16.36 10.08 22.88
C ALA A 681 16.27 11.08 21.71
N PRO A 682 15.14 11.79 21.53
CA PRO A 682 15.06 12.88 20.56
C PRO A 682 16.19 13.90 20.74
N GLN A 683 16.66 14.49 19.63
CA GLN A 683 17.70 15.52 19.71
C GLN A 683 17.12 16.90 20.10
N ASP A 684 15.87 17.15 19.69
CA ASP A 684 15.18 18.41 19.88
C ASP A 684 14.48 18.44 21.24
N GLU A 685 14.86 19.40 22.09
CA GLU A 685 14.33 19.63 23.45
C GLU A 685 12.81 19.75 23.49
N LYS A 686 12.17 20.13 22.38
CA LYS A 686 10.70 20.22 22.31
C LYS A 686 10.00 18.88 22.47
N PHE A 687 10.66 17.78 22.12
CA PHE A 687 10.13 16.41 22.27
C PHE A 687 10.50 15.77 23.59
N THR A 688 11.39 16.41 24.34
CA THR A 688 11.83 16.02 25.68
C THR A 688 11.66 17.22 26.62
N PRO A 689 10.44 17.77 26.78
CA PRO A 689 10.25 19.05 27.47
C PRO A 689 10.60 19.00 28.96
N TYR A 690 10.77 17.79 29.49
CA TYR A 690 11.09 17.51 30.88
C TYR A 690 12.57 17.17 31.08
N VAL A 691 13.48 17.69 30.25
CA VAL A 691 14.92 17.56 30.51
C VAL A 691 15.19 17.99 31.95
N ASP A 692 15.68 17.06 32.76
CA ASP A 692 15.98 17.34 34.16
C ASP A 692 17.14 18.33 34.29
N GLU A 693 17.42 18.80 35.51
CA GLU A 693 18.55 19.70 35.77
C GLU A 693 19.92 19.08 35.40
N ASN A 694 19.97 17.77 35.16
CA ASN A 694 21.17 17.01 34.80
C ASN A 694 21.28 16.72 33.29
N GLY A 695 20.36 17.22 32.45
CA GLY A 695 20.39 17.01 31.00
C GLY A 695 19.82 15.68 30.53
N LYS A 696 19.13 14.92 31.38
CA LYS A 696 18.52 13.63 31.02
C LYS A 696 17.22 13.85 30.28
N ALA A 697 17.19 13.35 29.06
CA ALA A 697 16.13 13.57 28.08
C ALA A 697 15.03 12.52 28.18
N VAL A 698 15.45 11.27 28.40
CA VAL A 698 14.59 10.09 28.40
C VAL A 698 15.09 9.14 29.48
N ARG A 699 14.16 8.64 30.31
CA ARG A 699 14.44 7.55 31.23
C ARG A 699 13.50 6.38 30.94
N PHE A 700 14.04 5.17 30.91
CA PHE A 700 13.25 3.97 30.67
C PHE A 700 13.82 2.72 31.37
N ASN A 701 13.04 1.65 31.37
CA ASN A 701 13.49 0.29 31.69
C ASN A 701 12.66 -0.73 30.89
N ILE A 702 13.09 -1.98 30.88
CA ILE A 702 12.38 -3.08 30.22
C ILE A 702 11.64 -3.90 31.26
N GLN A 703 10.35 -4.12 31.02
CA GLN A 703 9.47 -4.90 31.88
C GLN A 703 9.01 -6.16 31.14
N LEU A 704 9.18 -7.31 31.78
CA LEU A 704 8.57 -8.58 31.41
C LEU A 704 7.20 -8.69 32.08
N ASN A 705 6.18 -9.10 31.32
CA ASN A 705 4.81 -9.26 31.80
C ASN A 705 4.33 -10.69 31.51
N GLY A 706 3.84 -11.38 32.54
CA GLY A 706 3.33 -12.74 32.44
C GLY A 706 2.18 -13.02 33.42
N PRO A 707 1.55 -14.21 33.35
CA PRO A 707 0.48 -14.61 34.26
C PRO A 707 0.89 -14.62 35.74
N GLU A 708 2.18 -14.83 36.03
CA GLU A 708 2.73 -14.86 37.40
C GLU A 708 3.15 -13.48 37.93
N GLY A 709 3.01 -12.42 37.12
CA GLY A 709 3.33 -11.05 37.48
C GLY A 709 4.26 -10.35 36.48
N SER A 710 4.72 -9.17 36.88
CA SER A 710 5.64 -8.35 36.09
C SER A 710 7.01 -8.28 36.75
N GLU A 711 8.07 -8.24 35.95
CA GLU A 711 9.45 -8.22 36.43
C GLU A 711 10.28 -7.24 35.62
N TRP A 712 11.12 -6.44 36.29
CA TRP A 712 12.00 -5.49 35.63
C TRP A 712 13.33 -6.15 35.31
N ILE A 713 13.80 -5.96 34.07
CA ILE A 713 15.04 -6.57 33.58
C ILE A 713 16.26 -5.91 34.23
N PHE A 714 16.24 -4.59 34.39
CA PHE A 714 17.39 -3.86 34.91
C PHE A 714 17.12 -3.22 36.26
N LYS A 715 18.17 -3.08 37.06
CA LYS A 715 18.22 -2.34 38.32
C LYS A 715 19.46 -1.44 38.33
N ARG A 716 19.42 -0.38 39.12
CA ARG A 716 20.58 0.47 39.44
C ARG A 716 20.59 0.70 40.94
N LEU A 717 21.75 0.86 41.57
CA LEU A 717 21.86 1.03 43.02
C LEU A 717 20.85 2.07 43.57
N GLY A 718 19.86 1.59 44.34
CA GLY A 718 18.80 2.42 44.93
C GLY A 718 17.69 2.89 43.98
N LYS A 719 17.72 2.53 42.69
CA LYS A 719 16.68 2.83 41.69
C LYS A 719 16.11 1.55 41.08
N PHE A 720 14.80 1.51 40.96
CA PHE A 720 14.06 0.39 40.38
C PHE A 720 12.81 0.93 39.66
N GLY A 721 12.38 0.24 38.61
CA GLY A 721 11.29 0.70 37.75
C GLY A 721 11.79 1.44 36.51
N PRO A 722 10.99 2.36 35.94
CA PRO A 722 11.28 2.96 34.62
C PRO A 722 12.42 3.97 34.62
N ASN A 723 12.99 4.34 35.76
CA ASN A 723 14.03 5.36 35.89
C ASN A 723 15.45 4.78 36.00
N VAL A 724 15.70 3.60 35.42
CA VAL A 724 16.97 2.88 35.55
C VAL A 724 17.96 3.26 34.45
N ILE A 725 17.52 3.25 33.19
CA ILE A 725 18.35 3.63 32.03
C ILE A 725 18.05 5.09 31.72
N GLU A 726 19.09 5.91 31.56
CA GLU A 726 18.97 7.37 31.41
C GLU A 726 19.77 7.84 30.19
N LEU A 727 19.10 8.50 29.25
CA LEU A 727 19.70 8.99 28.00
C LEU A 727 19.72 10.51 27.94
N ASP A 728 20.83 11.07 27.48
CA ASP A 728 20.94 12.48 27.10
C ASP A 728 20.30 12.72 25.72
N ASN A 729 19.99 13.96 25.35
CA ASN A 729 19.40 14.28 24.04
C ASN A 729 20.25 13.71 22.89
N GLY A 730 19.63 12.93 22.00
CA GLY A 730 20.31 12.29 20.88
C GLY A 730 21.15 11.05 21.22
N ALA A 731 21.30 10.71 22.50
CA ALA A 731 21.92 9.45 22.91
C ALA A 731 21.00 8.26 22.61
N ASN A 732 21.61 7.08 22.50
CA ASN A 732 20.89 5.84 22.27
C ASN A 732 21.39 4.75 23.22
N ASP A 733 20.52 3.78 23.47
CA ASP A 733 20.83 2.58 24.26
C ASP A 733 20.08 1.40 23.65
N GLY A 734 20.71 0.24 23.59
CA GLY A 734 20.15 -0.93 22.95
C GLY A 734 20.99 -2.16 23.21
N GLY A 735 20.38 -3.32 23.03
CA GLY A 735 21.03 -4.59 23.32
C GLY A 735 20.21 -5.80 22.92
N ILE A 736 20.75 -6.96 23.26
CA ILE A 736 20.13 -8.27 23.09
C ILE A 736 20.33 -9.03 24.40
N ILE A 737 19.23 -9.51 24.97
CA ILE A 737 19.21 -10.42 26.11
C ILE A 737 18.83 -11.79 25.59
N THR A 738 19.63 -12.78 25.92
CA THR A 738 19.32 -14.19 25.71
C THR A 738 19.40 -14.89 27.06
N LYS A 739 18.26 -15.30 27.60
CA LYS A 739 18.20 -15.85 28.97
C LYS A 739 17.17 -16.95 29.09
N PHE A 740 17.49 -17.95 29.89
CA PHE A 740 16.51 -18.96 30.29
C PHE A 740 15.80 -18.51 31.57
N LEU A 741 14.47 -18.47 31.55
CA LEU A 741 13.67 -18.11 32.71
C LEU A 741 12.63 -19.20 32.96
N GLN A 742 12.42 -19.57 34.23
CA GLN A 742 11.42 -20.58 34.60
C GLN A 742 9.99 -20.07 34.40
N LYS A 743 9.76 -18.78 34.70
CA LYS A 743 8.44 -18.16 34.56
C LYS A 743 8.09 -17.95 33.09
N LEU A 744 6.81 -18.14 32.78
CA LEU A 744 6.27 -17.79 31.47
C LEU A 744 5.94 -16.28 31.43
N TYR A 745 6.51 -15.56 30.47
CA TYR A 745 6.18 -14.18 30.15
C TYR A 745 5.58 -14.13 28.75
N THR A 746 4.47 -13.41 28.62
CA THR A 746 3.70 -13.32 27.37
C THR A 746 3.92 -12.00 26.65
N GLN A 747 4.41 -10.98 27.34
CA GLN A 747 4.67 -9.66 26.77
C GLN A 747 5.95 -9.06 27.34
N VAL A 748 6.64 -8.24 26.55
CA VAL A 748 7.73 -7.38 27.00
C VAL A 748 7.48 -5.94 26.58
N CYS A 749 7.81 -5.00 27.45
CA CYS A 749 7.59 -3.58 27.25
C CYS A 749 8.85 -2.76 27.56
N ILE A 750 9.16 -1.78 26.70
CA ILE A 750 9.96 -0.61 27.09
C ILE A 750 9.01 0.33 27.82
N VAL A 751 9.28 0.65 29.07
CA VAL A 751 8.45 1.55 29.88
C VAL A 751 9.25 2.81 30.18
N PHE A 752 8.74 3.94 29.71
CA PHE A 752 9.34 5.25 29.94
C PHE A 752 8.87 5.82 31.28
N ASP A 753 9.74 6.60 31.93
CA ASP A 753 9.34 7.34 33.13
C ASP A 753 8.26 8.36 32.74
N PRO A 754 7.12 8.42 33.46
CA PRO A 754 6.05 9.39 33.15
C PRO A 754 6.52 10.84 33.14
N GLN A 755 7.56 11.19 33.91
CA GLN A 755 8.13 12.53 33.95
C GLN A 755 9.02 12.81 32.75
N ASP A 756 9.67 11.81 32.17
CA ASP A 756 10.66 11.95 31.10
C ASP A 756 10.21 11.25 29.81
N SER A 757 8.89 11.15 29.61
CA SER A 757 8.31 10.48 28.45
C SER A 757 8.43 11.34 27.20
N VAL A 758 8.69 10.68 26.08
CA VAL A 758 8.76 11.34 24.78
C VAL A 758 7.35 11.68 24.32
N ILE A 759 7.12 12.89 23.81
CA ILE A 759 5.80 13.28 23.30
C ILE A 759 5.69 12.91 21.82
N ASP A 760 4.62 12.22 21.45
CA ASP A 760 4.31 11.84 20.07
C ASP A 760 3.85 13.05 19.23
N PHE A 761 3.50 12.81 17.96
CA PHE A 761 3.01 13.87 17.09
C PHE A 761 1.68 14.51 17.55
N ASN A 762 0.83 13.74 18.22
CA ASN A 762 -0.48 14.18 18.68
C ASN A 762 -0.41 14.97 19.99
N GLY A 763 0.78 15.04 20.61
CA GLY A 763 0.96 15.62 21.93
C GLY A 763 0.76 14.61 23.06
N ASP A 764 0.60 13.33 22.73
CA ASP A 764 0.40 12.25 23.69
C ASP A 764 1.77 11.68 24.12
N PRO A 765 1.99 11.42 25.42
CA PRO A 765 3.24 10.82 25.88
C PRO A 765 3.33 9.35 25.44
N VAL A 766 4.45 9.00 24.81
CA VAL A 766 4.87 7.62 24.54
C VAL A 766 5.32 7.00 25.86
N SER A 767 4.36 6.50 26.63
CA SER A 767 4.61 5.90 27.95
C SER A 767 5.19 4.48 27.86
N THR A 768 4.79 3.69 26.85
CA THR A 768 5.24 2.32 26.69
C THR A 768 5.36 1.90 25.21
N ILE A 769 6.29 0.99 24.94
CA ILE A 769 6.40 0.26 23.66
C ILE A 769 6.39 -1.22 24.00
N CYS A 770 5.26 -1.90 23.72
CA CYS A 770 5.05 -3.29 24.12
C CYS A 770 4.89 -4.21 22.92
N THR A 771 5.38 -5.44 23.03
CA THR A 771 5.08 -6.50 22.06
C THR A 771 4.80 -7.82 22.78
N ILE A 772 3.91 -8.63 22.20
CA ILE A 772 3.66 -10.01 22.66
C ILE A 772 4.85 -10.85 22.20
N PHE A 773 5.37 -11.72 23.05
CA PHE A 773 6.46 -12.62 22.66
C PHE A 773 6.02 -13.54 21.51
N LYS A 774 6.79 -13.57 20.42
CA LYS A 774 6.59 -14.53 19.34
C LYS A 774 7.03 -15.91 19.81
N ALA A 775 6.07 -16.84 19.85
CA ALA A 775 6.31 -18.24 20.15
C ALA A 775 7.16 -18.89 19.05
N THR A 776 8.26 -19.53 19.44
CA THR A 776 9.17 -20.26 18.55
C THR A 776 9.39 -21.68 19.04
N THR A 777 9.71 -22.60 18.14
CA THR A 777 10.16 -23.93 18.54
C THR A 777 11.67 -23.90 18.78
N PRO A 778 12.23 -24.79 19.62
CA PRO A 778 13.67 -24.80 19.91
C PRO A 778 14.57 -24.90 18.67
N GLN A 779 14.05 -25.40 17.54
CA GLN A 779 14.80 -25.56 16.29
C GLN A 779 14.71 -24.35 15.34
N SER A 780 13.84 -23.38 15.62
CA SER A 780 13.51 -22.29 14.68
C SER A 780 13.79 -20.90 15.24
N VAL A 781 14.61 -20.76 16.28
CA VAL A 781 15.01 -19.43 16.75
C VAL A 781 15.78 -18.76 15.61
N GLU A 782 15.23 -17.68 15.05
CA GLU A 782 15.85 -16.95 13.94
C GLU A 782 17.10 -16.23 14.46
N TYR A 783 18.24 -16.94 14.49
CA TYR A 783 19.53 -16.47 15.02
C TYR A 783 20.33 -15.63 14.00
N GLY A 784 19.70 -15.23 12.90
CA GLY A 784 20.40 -14.57 11.80
C GLY A 784 20.68 -13.09 12.06
N SER A 785 21.68 -12.76 12.88
CA SER A 785 22.55 -11.55 12.75
C SER A 785 23.34 -11.15 14.00
N ALA A 786 23.22 -11.82 15.15
CA ALA A 786 24.06 -11.49 16.31
C ALA A 786 25.47 -12.06 16.11
N THR A 787 26.38 -11.25 15.58
CA THR A 787 27.81 -11.60 15.46
C THR A 787 28.33 -12.05 16.82
N GLY A 788 28.64 -13.34 16.93
CA GLY A 788 29.07 -13.97 18.16
C GLY A 788 30.34 -13.34 18.72
N ASN A 789 30.32 -13.06 20.02
CA ASN A 789 31.44 -13.11 20.99
C ASN A 789 31.39 -12.02 22.08
N SER A 790 30.28 -11.32 22.26
CA SER A 790 30.05 -10.61 23.52
C SER A 790 28.60 -10.78 23.93
N PRO A 791 28.30 -11.30 25.15
CA PRO A 791 26.95 -11.19 25.70
C PRO A 791 26.63 -9.70 25.72
N SER A 792 25.78 -9.21 24.81
CA SER A 792 25.49 -7.78 24.67
C SER A 792 24.49 -7.35 25.74
N ILE A 793 24.86 -7.54 27.00
CA ILE A 793 24.26 -6.84 28.13
C ILE A 793 24.98 -5.49 28.20
N THR A 794 24.72 -4.65 27.20
CA THR A 794 25.39 -3.36 27.04
C THR A 794 24.36 -2.27 27.15
N SER A 795 23.68 -2.17 28.30
CA SER A 795 23.22 -0.83 28.62
C SER A 795 24.47 0.04 28.72
N THR A 796 24.49 1.11 27.95
CA THR A 796 25.56 2.11 27.91
C THR A 796 25.53 3.00 29.15
N SER A 797 24.44 2.93 29.92
CA SER A 797 24.24 3.66 31.16
C SER A 797 25.09 3.06 32.29
N GLU A 798 25.91 3.89 32.94
CA GLU A 798 26.75 3.49 34.08
C GLU A 798 25.90 2.90 35.23
N ASP A 799 26.46 1.96 35.98
CA ASP A 799 25.86 1.30 37.15
C ASP A 799 24.52 0.59 36.92
N VAL A 800 24.16 0.29 35.66
CA VAL A 800 22.99 -0.52 35.34
C VAL A 800 23.36 -2.01 35.36
N GLU A 801 22.70 -2.76 36.22
CA GLU A 801 22.86 -4.21 36.37
C GLU A 801 21.60 -4.94 35.90
N MET A 802 21.77 -6.16 35.39
CA MET A 802 20.65 -7.06 35.16
C MET A 802 20.08 -7.54 36.51
N ASN A 803 18.76 -7.50 36.63
CA ASN A 803 18.01 -7.90 37.82
C ASN A 803 17.49 -9.35 37.72
N ILE A 804 17.20 -9.81 36.50
CA ILE A 804 16.70 -11.16 36.20
C ILE A 804 17.83 -12.17 36.05
#